data_AF-A0A0L0NWQ0-F1
#
_entry.id   AF-A0A0L0NWQ0-F1
#
_cell.length_a   1.000
_cell.length_b   1.000
_cell.length_c   1.000
_cell.angle_alpha   90.00
_cell.angle_beta   90.00
_cell.angle_gamma   90.00
#
_symmetry.space_group_name_H-M   'P 1'
#
loop_
_entity.id
_entity.type
_entity.pdbx_description
1 polymer ?
#
loop_
_entity_poly.entity_id
_entity_poly.type
_entity_poly.pdbx_seq_one_letter_code
_entity_poly.pdbx_strand_id
1 'polypeptide(L)'
;MLPSRLRQLTRQENILMVVAALSLAFLLLQLAGYDDQSITDAFRKASYSLGPDKLIEGVGSGAFIEQEVLPLYKSILLPAGWKFDHSKVRQHLQNTASRKWRIVQPKSLTAKSPGKSRTKFIPHEPVNLYHSAKDLAGDQCDRQLNSTMDALEVNSRETVPGNFTHILQLLIEEHDQYHDPYYQEIAPLFMKSTRIALQKELVSAFWYRLSGSSVWLKDHNVHLLISRFLYSPWRGRNNPKASFVLAQVFDKDWKELKDVRLVFPTNSLDDPDAPGFEADGQRFHSYRFPRLLPVPFFNDYGKSDVKYMGPEDPRLVLIQNENGYEEPLIVFNADHHKIVKDKDGKEQDKGFRSMFMARIFQLQKGKGGVETNVKPLTNEMFFVRTEELGIKGKDRPKKAKNWTPMISEVAREKNGGHDKRILFVTQIENLAVIECDLIDNPGECVEVYSREGKVGEMRGGTPLLSVNSILKQSDVPVDNILPPGREVFVGFARAHLTHCGCGISFYRPNLMVITKDEVTKNYGNKVETHFFYKVSHISGFLSLHVPIDPWHIDKPYAICQGVNALIPNGVSDWHIDALEFDNGQWSVEDKLSIAFSVSDFSVDRVEVKGILNALLNVPDKSLFLQPPSAPPVDMAAFMPHLNEKGELAKDVPGYTNTNVHCAIENGKRYCKKFGQSELVIEDEHRHEDTSMYKAVYDSKVKEYDEAYRNTEDEQGPFY
;
A
#
# COMPACT_ATOMS: atom_id res chain seq x y z
N MET A 1 62.85 48.05 -14.93
CA MET A 1 61.50 47.48 -14.75
C MET A 1 61.59 45.96 -14.89
N LEU A 2 61.56 45.20 -13.79
CA LEU A 2 61.25 43.74 -13.71
C LEU A 2 61.47 43.09 -12.32
N PRO A 3 61.99 43.73 -11.24
CA PRO A 3 62.05 43.05 -9.93
C PRO A 3 60.81 43.24 -9.04
N SER A 4 59.97 44.25 -9.29
CA SER A 4 58.79 44.54 -8.44
C SER A 4 57.59 43.65 -8.76
N ARG A 5 57.42 43.21 -10.02
CA ARG A 5 56.33 42.31 -10.43
C ARG A 5 56.53 40.87 -9.94
N LEU A 6 57.77 40.38 -9.84
CA LEU A 6 58.05 39.03 -9.31
C LEU A 6 57.78 38.88 -7.81
N ARG A 7 58.00 39.94 -7.00
CA ARG A 7 57.64 39.94 -5.57
C ARG A 7 56.12 40.02 -5.34
N GLN A 8 55.37 40.57 -6.30
CA GLN A 8 53.91 40.60 -6.24
C GLN A 8 53.30 39.24 -6.63
N LEU A 9 53.88 38.56 -7.63
CA LEU A 9 53.48 37.21 -8.05
C LEU A 9 53.71 36.16 -6.95
N THR A 10 54.89 36.15 -6.32
CA THR A 10 55.19 35.21 -5.21
C THR A 10 54.32 35.45 -3.96
N ARG A 11 53.90 36.70 -3.72
CA ARG A 11 52.99 37.01 -2.61
C ARG A 11 51.54 36.58 -2.92
N GLN A 12 51.13 36.65 -4.19
CA GLN A 12 49.82 36.14 -4.62
C GLN A 12 49.77 34.61 -4.65
N GLU A 13 50.84 33.92 -5.05
CA GLU A 13 50.93 32.45 -5.01
C GLU A 13 50.86 31.92 -3.57
N ASN A 14 51.56 32.56 -2.62
CA ASN A 14 51.48 32.18 -1.22
C ASN A 14 50.08 32.41 -0.63
N ILE A 15 49.38 33.48 -1.05
CA ILE A 15 48.00 33.72 -0.62
C ILE A 15 47.06 32.69 -1.25
N LEU A 16 47.22 32.34 -2.53
CA LEU A 16 46.42 31.32 -3.20
C LEU A 16 46.65 29.92 -2.62
N MET A 17 47.89 29.58 -2.27
CA MET A 17 48.23 28.33 -1.58
C MET A 17 47.62 28.27 -0.17
N VAL A 18 47.64 29.37 0.57
CA VAL A 18 47.00 29.44 1.90
C VAL A 18 45.48 29.37 1.78
N VAL A 19 44.87 30.03 0.78
CA VAL A 19 43.43 29.93 0.52
C VAL A 19 43.07 28.52 0.06
N ALA A 20 43.83 27.90 -0.83
CA ALA A 20 43.58 26.52 -1.27
C ALA A 20 43.75 25.51 -0.11
N ALA A 21 44.75 25.68 0.75
CA ALA A 21 44.93 24.85 1.93
C ALA A 21 43.83 25.05 2.96
N LEU A 22 43.35 26.30 3.17
CA LEU A 22 42.22 26.59 4.04
C LEU A 22 40.90 26.08 3.45
N SER A 23 40.70 26.19 2.13
CA SER A 23 39.53 25.63 1.44
C SER A 23 39.54 24.11 1.46
N LEU A 24 40.70 23.47 1.31
CA LEU A 24 40.84 22.01 1.45
C LEU A 24 40.65 21.57 2.90
N ALA A 25 41.14 22.33 3.88
CA ALA A 25 40.89 22.08 5.30
C ALA A 25 39.41 22.28 5.66
N PHE A 26 38.73 23.28 5.09
CA PHE A 26 37.28 23.47 5.23
C PHE A 26 36.49 22.37 4.52
N LEU A 27 36.91 21.92 3.33
CA LEU A 27 36.30 20.80 2.62
C LEU A 27 36.48 19.49 3.39
N LEU A 28 37.66 19.27 3.99
CA LEU A 28 37.94 18.12 4.84
C LEU A 28 37.22 18.22 6.19
N LEU A 29 37.02 19.40 6.76
CA LEU A 29 36.18 19.63 7.94
C LEU A 29 34.68 19.45 7.62
N GLN A 30 34.24 19.79 6.41
CA GLN A 30 32.88 19.54 5.91
C GLN A 30 32.66 18.06 5.58
N LEU A 31 33.67 17.36 5.05
CA LEU A 31 33.66 15.91 4.84
C LEU A 31 33.79 15.13 6.17
N ALA A 32 34.47 15.71 7.17
CA ALA A 32 34.56 15.17 8.54
C ALA A 32 33.29 15.41 9.36
N GLY A 33 32.33 16.18 8.84
CA GLY A 33 30.96 16.17 9.31
C GLY A 33 30.08 15.34 8.39
N TYR A 34 30.26 14.02 8.30
CA TYR A 34 29.27 13.16 7.64
C TYR A 34 29.24 11.78 8.29
N ASP A 35 28.72 11.76 9.51
CA ASP A 35 28.29 10.53 10.18
C ASP A 35 26.77 10.41 10.00
N ASP A 36 26.31 9.30 9.42
CA ASP A 36 24.89 8.97 9.25
C ASP A 36 24.13 8.96 10.58
N GLN A 37 24.84 8.73 11.70
CA GLN A 37 24.27 8.86 13.05
C GLN A 37 23.90 10.32 13.40
N SER A 38 24.61 11.33 12.86
CA SER A 38 24.33 12.74 13.19
C SER A 38 23.07 13.28 12.51
N ILE A 39 22.69 12.73 11.35
CA ILE A 39 21.44 13.09 10.66
C ILE A 39 20.26 12.40 11.33
N THR A 40 20.41 11.13 11.71
CA THR A 40 19.39 10.43 12.52
C THR A 40 19.25 11.07 13.90
N ASP A 41 20.35 11.50 14.53
CA ASP A 41 20.33 12.28 15.77
C ASP A 41 19.82 13.71 15.58
N ALA A 42 20.01 14.33 14.42
CA ALA A 42 19.45 15.65 14.12
C ALA A 42 17.94 15.58 13.83
N PHE A 43 17.46 14.52 13.18
CA PHE A 43 16.02 14.25 13.03
C PHE A 43 15.37 13.80 14.34
N ARG A 44 16.06 13.02 15.17
CA ARG A 44 15.65 12.73 16.56
C ARG A 44 15.65 14.01 17.40
N LYS A 45 16.70 14.85 17.31
CA LYS A 45 16.71 16.18 17.96
C LYS A 45 15.63 17.12 17.44
N ALA A 46 15.27 17.03 16.16
CA ALA A 46 14.11 17.74 15.63
C ALA A 46 12.79 17.17 16.15
N SER A 47 12.68 15.86 16.39
CA SER A 47 11.54 15.26 17.09
C SER A 47 11.49 15.59 18.59
N TYR A 48 12.60 16.00 19.23
CA TYR A 48 12.59 16.60 20.58
C TYR A 48 12.08 18.04 20.61
N SER A 49 12.00 18.72 19.46
CA SER A 49 11.35 20.03 19.33
C SER A 49 9.82 19.95 19.19
N LEU A 50 9.24 18.76 19.39
CA LEU A 50 7.79 18.56 19.34
C LEU A 50 7.15 19.09 20.62
N GLY A 51 6.82 20.39 20.60
CA GLY A 51 5.97 21.02 21.60
C GLY A 51 4.60 20.34 21.71
N PRO A 52 3.79 20.69 22.73
CA PRO A 52 2.50 20.05 22.94
C PRO A 52 1.55 20.29 21.76
N ASP A 53 1.68 21.45 21.11
CA ASP A 53 0.93 21.79 19.89
C ASP A 53 1.18 20.76 18.79
N LYS A 54 2.42 20.29 18.60
CA LYS A 54 2.75 19.31 17.56
C LYS A 54 2.25 17.88 17.88
N LEU A 55 2.09 17.53 19.16
CA LEU A 55 1.44 16.28 19.60
C LEU A 55 -0.08 16.34 19.40
N ILE A 56 -0.69 17.47 19.72
CA ILE A 56 -2.11 17.76 19.47
C ILE A 56 -2.41 17.75 17.96
N GLU A 57 -1.48 18.27 17.17
CA GLU A 57 -1.50 18.22 15.72
C GLU A 57 -1.17 16.78 15.22
N GLY A 58 -0.49 15.91 15.96
CA GLY A 58 -0.16 14.58 15.42
C GLY A 58 0.82 14.67 14.24
N VAL A 59 1.81 15.56 14.39
CA VAL A 59 2.96 15.69 13.49
C VAL A 59 3.61 14.32 13.22
N GLY A 60 3.98 14.08 11.95
CA GLY A 60 4.51 12.81 11.45
C GLY A 60 3.46 11.89 10.79
N SER A 61 2.16 12.03 11.12
CA SER A 61 1.07 11.26 10.48
C SER A 61 0.71 11.72 9.05
N GLY A 62 1.28 12.87 8.64
CA GLY A 62 0.87 13.61 7.45
C GLY A 62 -0.35 14.51 7.65
N ALA A 63 -0.94 14.53 8.85
CA ALA A 63 -2.18 15.25 9.16
C ALA A 63 -2.12 16.78 8.99
N PHE A 64 -0.91 17.36 8.89
CA PHE A 64 -0.65 18.81 8.88
C PHE A 64 0.15 19.27 7.67
N ILE A 65 0.50 18.36 6.76
CA ILE A 65 1.27 18.73 5.58
C ILE A 65 0.36 19.54 4.65
N GLU A 66 0.40 20.86 4.79
CA GLU A 66 -0.19 21.76 3.83
C GLU A 66 0.67 21.85 2.58
N GLN A 67 0.01 21.81 1.43
CA GLN A 67 0.62 21.98 0.13
C GLN A 67 0.01 23.19 -0.54
N GLU A 68 0.80 23.86 -1.38
CA GLU A 68 0.35 24.97 -2.21
C GLU A 68 -0.89 24.59 -3.02
N VAL A 69 -1.79 25.56 -3.19
CA VAL A 69 -3.01 25.38 -3.98
C VAL A 69 -2.62 25.12 -5.44
N LEU A 70 -2.97 23.93 -5.92
CA LEU A 70 -2.62 23.47 -7.26
C LEU A 70 -3.50 24.10 -8.35
N PRO A 71 -3.04 24.11 -9.62
CA PRO A 71 -3.81 24.58 -10.76
C PRO A 71 -5.16 23.87 -10.96
N LEU A 72 -5.32 22.65 -10.43
CA LEU A 72 -6.54 21.83 -10.53
C LEU A 72 -7.48 21.96 -9.32
N TYR A 73 -7.19 22.88 -8.38
CA TYR A 73 -8.10 23.17 -7.28
C TYR A 73 -9.50 23.54 -7.78
N LYS A 74 -10.56 22.98 -7.17
CA LYS A 74 -11.97 23.19 -7.57
C LYS A 74 -12.20 22.93 -9.07
N SER A 75 -11.85 21.72 -9.50
CA SER A 75 -12.05 21.27 -10.89
C SER A 75 -12.82 19.95 -10.98
N ILE A 76 -13.49 19.76 -12.11
CA ILE A 76 -14.11 18.49 -12.51
C ILE A 76 -13.17 17.86 -13.53
N LEU A 77 -12.58 16.71 -13.20
CA LEU A 77 -11.68 15.97 -14.07
C LEU A 77 -12.46 14.90 -14.83
N LEU A 78 -12.58 15.09 -16.15
CA LEU A 78 -13.15 14.12 -17.07
C LEU A 78 -12.05 13.16 -17.56
N PRO A 79 -12.36 11.87 -17.77
CA PRO A 79 -11.41 10.92 -18.33
C PRO A 79 -11.10 11.25 -19.80
N ALA A 80 -9.86 11.05 -20.22
CA ALA A 80 -9.45 11.17 -21.62
C ALA A 80 -10.13 10.12 -22.50
N GLY A 81 -10.26 10.40 -23.80
CA GLY A 81 -10.79 9.43 -24.78
C GLY A 81 -12.32 9.40 -24.93
N TRP A 82 -13.06 10.18 -24.14
CA TRP A 82 -14.53 10.21 -24.15
C TRP A 82 -15.11 11.57 -24.55
N LYS A 83 -16.29 11.60 -25.17
CA LYS A 83 -17.00 12.85 -25.49
C LYS A 83 -18.04 13.20 -24.44
N PHE A 84 -17.93 14.41 -23.88
CA PHE A 84 -18.85 14.90 -22.85
C PHE A 84 -19.67 16.11 -23.29
N ASP A 85 -20.96 16.08 -23.00
CA ASP A 85 -21.78 17.28 -22.94
C ASP A 85 -21.65 17.93 -21.56
N HIS A 86 -20.97 19.08 -21.51
CA HIS A 86 -20.75 19.80 -20.27
C HIS A 86 -22.06 20.22 -19.57
N SER A 87 -23.16 20.39 -20.30
CA SER A 87 -24.46 20.72 -19.70
C SER A 87 -25.00 19.55 -18.88
N LYS A 88 -24.91 18.32 -19.40
CA LYS A 88 -25.29 17.09 -18.69
C LYS A 88 -24.44 16.85 -17.44
N VAL A 89 -23.12 17.07 -17.54
CA VAL A 89 -22.22 16.99 -16.38
C VAL A 89 -22.65 17.99 -15.30
N ARG A 90 -22.93 19.25 -15.66
CA ARG A 90 -23.38 20.27 -14.69
C ARG A 90 -24.77 19.97 -14.12
N GLN A 91 -25.67 19.37 -14.90
CA GLN A 91 -26.98 18.94 -14.44
C GLN A 91 -26.86 17.82 -13.41
N HIS A 92 -26.02 16.81 -13.66
CA HIS A 92 -25.72 15.74 -12.69
C HIS A 92 -25.19 16.31 -11.36
N LEU A 93 -24.45 17.41 -11.42
CA LEU A 93 -23.85 18.06 -10.26
C LEU A 93 -24.70 19.17 -9.63
N GLN A 94 -25.97 19.32 -10.01
CA GLN A 94 -26.79 20.49 -9.66
C GLN A 94 -26.91 20.79 -8.16
N ASN A 95 -26.84 19.76 -7.32
CA ASN A 95 -26.96 19.81 -5.86
C ASN A 95 -25.62 19.54 -5.15
N THR A 96 -24.51 19.98 -5.75
CA THR A 96 -23.16 19.80 -5.18
C THR A 96 -22.37 21.10 -5.26
N ALA A 97 -21.35 21.25 -4.40
CA ALA A 97 -20.40 22.37 -4.48
C ALA A 97 -19.75 22.49 -5.86
N SER A 98 -19.61 21.37 -6.56
CA SER A 98 -18.84 21.25 -7.79
C SER A 98 -19.57 21.72 -9.04
N ARG A 99 -20.88 22.05 -8.98
CA ARG A 99 -21.68 22.43 -10.16
C ARG A 99 -21.03 23.47 -11.06
N LYS A 100 -20.38 24.48 -10.45
CA LYS A 100 -19.77 25.63 -11.15
C LYS A 100 -18.26 25.51 -11.32
N TRP A 101 -17.65 24.41 -10.90
CA TRP A 101 -16.21 24.20 -11.02
C TRP A 101 -15.75 24.13 -12.49
N ARG A 102 -14.46 24.36 -12.69
CA ARG A 102 -13.84 24.30 -14.01
C ARG A 102 -13.77 22.84 -14.47
N ILE A 103 -14.30 22.56 -15.66
CA ILE A 103 -14.19 21.24 -16.28
C ILE A 103 -12.82 21.16 -16.98
N VAL A 104 -12.08 20.09 -16.72
CA VAL A 104 -10.77 19.79 -17.31
C VAL A 104 -10.80 18.36 -17.81
N GLN A 105 -10.32 18.14 -19.02
CA GLN A 105 -10.16 16.82 -19.60
C GLN A 105 -8.74 16.71 -20.16
N PRO A 106 -7.96 15.66 -19.82
CA PRO A 106 -6.65 15.47 -20.42
C PRO A 106 -6.77 15.24 -21.93
N LYS A 107 -5.80 15.76 -22.69
CA LYS A 107 -5.77 15.59 -24.16
C LYS A 107 -5.46 14.16 -24.59
N SER A 108 -4.67 13.45 -23.80
CA SER A 108 -4.23 12.09 -24.05
C SER A 108 -4.10 11.31 -22.76
N LEU A 109 -4.25 10.00 -22.87
CA LEU A 109 -3.96 9.02 -21.83
C LEU A 109 -2.44 8.99 -21.63
N THR A 110 -1.97 8.91 -20.39
CA THR A 110 -0.54 8.68 -20.10
C THR A 110 -0.40 7.32 -19.43
N ALA A 111 0.12 6.33 -20.17
CA ALA A 111 0.17 4.94 -19.72
C ALA A 111 0.93 4.72 -18.40
N LYS A 112 1.89 5.60 -18.08
CA LYS A 112 2.74 5.50 -16.88
C LYS A 112 2.78 6.82 -16.13
N SER A 113 3.04 6.76 -14.82
CA SER A 113 3.36 7.98 -14.10
C SER A 113 4.72 8.51 -14.57
N PRO A 114 4.88 9.84 -14.72
CA PRO A 114 6.17 10.44 -15.04
C PRO A 114 7.27 10.09 -14.02
N GLY A 115 8.38 9.51 -14.46
CA GLY A 115 9.47 9.00 -13.62
C GLY A 115 10.33 10.03 -12.88
N LYS A 116 9.94 11.31 -12.78
CA LYS A 116 10.77 12.34 -12.13
C LYS A 116 10.75 12.20 -10.61
N SER A 117 11.86 11.71 -10.05
CA SER A 117 12.07 11.77 -8.60
C SER A 117 12.39 13.19 -8.14
N ARG A 118 11.90 13.57 -6.96
CA ARG A 118 12.17 14.87 -6.34
C ARG A 118 13.36 14.85 -5.40
N THR A 119 13.74 13.66 -4.94
CA THR A 119 14.68 13.45 -3.85
C THR A 119 15.92 12.73 -4.38
N LYS A 120 17.05 12.99 -3.73
CA LYS A 120 18.33 12.38 -4.09
C LYS A 120 18.30 10.90 -3.68
N PHE A 121 18.74 10.03 -4.58
CA PHE A 121 18.98 8.62 -4.27
C PHE A 121 20.31 8.44 -3.55
N ILE A 122 20.33 7.52 -2.60
CA ILE A 122 21.54 7.06 -1.92
C ILE A 122 21.63 5.53 -2.05
N PRO A 123 22.84 4.95 -2.10
CA PRO A 123 23.00 3.50 -2.07
C PRO A 123 22.36 2.92 -0.79
N HIS A 124 21.62 1.82 -0.94
CA HIS A 124 21.06 1.05 0.18
C HIS A 124 22.05 -0.02 0.64
N GLU A 125 21.98 -0.45 1.90
CA GLU A 125 22.84 -1.52 2.39
C GLU A 125 22.64 -2.84 1.61
N PRO A 126 23.69 -3.69 1.47
CA PRO A 126 23.54 -4.97 0.80
C PRO A 126 22.48 -5.85 1.46
N VAL A 127 21.63 -6.46 0.63
CA VAL A 127 20.49 -7.27 1.09
C VAL A 127 20.70 -8.71 0.68
N ASN A 128 20.52 -9.63 1.63
CA ASN A 128 20.50 -11.05 1.34
C ASN A 128 19.21 -11.43 0.60
N LEU A 129 19.35 -12.15 -0.52
CA LEU A 129 18.26 -12.70 -1.32
C LEU A 129 18.39 -14.22 -1.37
N TYR A 130 17.41 -14.91 -0.79
CA TYR A 130 17.39 -16.36 -0.66
C TYR A 130 16.56 -16.99 -1.78
N HIS A 131 17.20 -17.80 -2.64
CA HIS A 131 16.56 -18.48 -3.76
C HIS A 131 16.04 -19.88 -3.39
N SER A 132 15.13 -20.42 -4.19
CA SER A 132 14.59 -21.78 -4.04
C SER A 132 15.11 -22.78 -5.09
N ALA A 133 16.14 -22.41 -5.87
CA ALA A 133 16.73 -23.26 -6.91
C ALA A 133 17.37 -24.58 -6.42
N LYS A 134 17.47 -24.80 -5.10
CA LYS A 134 17.97 -26.03 -4.47
C LYS A 134 17.18 -26.31 -3.20
N ASP A 135 16.86 -27.57 -2.95
CA ASP A 135 16.29 -28.00 -1.67
C ASP A 135 17.41 -28.45 -0.73
N LEU A 136 17.54 -27.77 0.42
CA LEU A 136 18.61 -28.00 1.39
C LEU A 136 18.05 -28.17 2.81
N ALA A 137 18.88 -28.75 3.68
CA ALA A 137 18.67 -28.70 5.13
C ALA A 137 18.80 -27.25 5.63
N GLY A 138 17.98 -26.89 6.64
CA GLY A 138 17.77 -25.49 7.05
C GLY A 138 18.99 -24.75 7.63
N ASP A 139 20.09 -25.44 7.92
CA ASP A 139 21.32 -24.84 8.48
C ASP A 139 22.33 -24.34 7.42
N GLN A 140 22.04 -24.51 6.12
CA GLN A 140 22.98 -24.21 5.03
C GLN A 140 22.65 -22.93 4.23
N CYS A 141 21.67 -22.14 4.69
CA CYS A 141 21.14 -20.95 4.02
C CYS A 141 22.22 -20.01 3.48
N ASP A 142 23.12 -19.54 4.35
CA ASP A 142 24.05 -18.45 4.03
C ASP A 142 25.19 -18.86 3.07
N ARG A 143 25.40 -20.17 2.84
CA ARG A 143 26.46 -20.67 1.95
C ARG A 143 25.97 -21.10 0.58
N GLN A 144 24.70 -21.48 0.44
CA GLN A 144 24.23 -22.19 -0.75
C GLN A 144 22.93 -21.64 -1.37
N LEU A 145 22.16 -20.83 -0.63
CA LEU A 145 20.92 -20.22 -1.12
C LEU A 145 20.98 -18.69 -1.18
N ASN A 146 21.97 -18.09 -0.52
CA ASN A 146 22.09 -16.66 -0.40
C ASN A 146 22.80 -16.05 -1.62
N SER A 147 22.17 -15.05 -2.21
CA SER A 147 22.77 -14.08 -3.11
C SER A 147 22.70 -12.70 -2.47
N THR A 148 23.55 -11.78 -2.92
CA THR A 148 23.58 -10.42 -2.36
C THR A 148 23.10 -9.44 -3.43
N MET A 149 22.15 -8.59 -3.06
CA MET A 149 21.74 -7.42 -3.82
C MET A 149 22.42 -6.19 -3.21
N ASP A 150 23.41 -5.62 -3.90
CA ASP A 150 24.26 -4.53 -3.40
C ASP A 150 24.18 -3.24 -4.25
N ALA A 151 23.48 -3.28 -5.38
CA ALA A 151 23.32 -2.15 -6.31
C ALA A 151 21.99 -1.39 -6.14
N LEU A 152 21.26 -1.61 -5.04
CA LEU A 152 20.01 -0.89 -4.80
C LEU A 152 20.28 0.55 -4.38
N GLU A 153 19.47 1.48 -4.87
CA GLU A 153 19.43 2.86 -4.37
C GLU A 153 18.04 3.20 -3.87
N VAL A 154 17.95 3.99 -2.79
CA VAL A 154 16.68 4.42 -2.20
C VAL A 154 16.71 5.92 -1.97
N ASN A 155 15.58 6.58 -2.18
CA ASN A 155 15.45 8.00 -1.86
C ASN A 155 15.04 8.21 -0.39
N SER A 156 15.03 9.47 0.07
CA SER A 156 14.56 9.77 1.41
C SER A 156 13.06 9.46 1.58
N ARG A 157 12.67 9.02 2.78
CA ARG A 157 11.26 8.85 3.19
C ARG A 157 10.46 10.12 2.89
N GLU A 158 9.34 9.96 2.20
CA GLU A 158 8.37 11.03 1.91
C GLU A 158 7.03 10.72 2.59
N THR A 159 6.65 11.51 3.59
CA THR A 159 5.32 11.40 4.20
C THR A 159 4.26 11.96 3.27
N VAL A 160 3.24 11.15 2.99
CA VAL A 160 2.15 11.54 2.12
C VAL A 160 1.22 12.50 2.88
N PRO A 161 0.82 13.65 2.32
CA PRO A 161 -0.11 14.57 2.97
C PRO A 161 -1.48 13.95 3.26
N GLY A 162 -2.13 14.41 4.33
CA GLY A 162 -3.51 14.05 4.65
C GLY A 162 -4.12 15.01 5.64
N ASN A 163 -4.36 16.27 5.25
CA ASN A 163 -4.89 17.30 6.15
C ASN A 163 -6.25 16.89 6.76
N PHE A 164 -6.25 16.39 8.01
CA PHE A 164 -7.45 15.82 8.64
C PHE A 164 -8.53 16.88 8.86
N THR A 165 -8.14 18.09 9.24
CA THR A 165 -9.05 19.22 9.40
C THR A 165 -9.82 19.49 8.10
N HIS A 166 -9.11 19.59 6.97
CA HIS A 166 -9.72 19.79 5.66
C HIS A 166 -10.63 18.62 5.27
N ILE A 167 -10.16 17.37 5.41
CA ILE A 167 -10.94 16.17 5.09
C ILE A 167 -12.27 16.13 5.87
N LEU A 168 -12.21 16.41 7.18
CA LEU A 168 -13.38 16.35 8.07
C LEU A 168 -14.32 17.55 7.85
N GLN A 169 -13.79 18.73 7.54
CA GLN A 169 -14.61 19.89 7.14
C GLN A 169 -15.37 19.62 5.84
N LEU A 170 -14.72 18.99 4.85
CA LEU A 170 -15.38 18.58 3.61
C LEU A 170 -16.48 17.54 3.86
N LEU A 171 -16.22 16.58 4.74
CA LEU A 171 -17.21 15.59 5.14
C LEU A 171 -18.44 16.27 5.77
N ILE A 172 -18.23 17.20 6.70
CA ILE A 172 -19.32 17.98 7.32
C ILE A 172 -20.07 18.83 6.28
N GLU A 173 -19.38 19.46 5.34
CA GLU A 173 -20.00 20.23 4.25
C GLU A 173 -20.92 19.34 3.39
N GLU A 174 -20.41 18.18 2.95
CA GLU A 174 -21.18 17.23 2.13
C GLU A 174 -22.34 16.60 2.91
N HIS A 175 -22.20 16.40 4.22
CA HIS A 175 -23.28 15.96 5.10
C HIS A 175 -24.36 17.04 5.27
N ASP A 176 -23.99 18.25 5.69
CA ASP A 176 -24.92 19.30 6.12
C ASP A 176 -25.57 20.06 4.96
N GLN A 177 -24.82 20.35 3.89
CA GLN A 177 -25.33 21.17 2.79
C GLN A 177 -25.88 20.32 1.66
N TYR A 178 -25.19 19.23 1.32
CA TYR A 178 -25.49 18.41 0.15
C TYR A 178 -26.18 17.09 0.49
N HIS A 179 -26.35 16.78 1.79
CA HIS A 179 -27.05 15.60 2.28
C HIS A 179 -26.53 14.30 1.63
N ASP A 180 -25.20 14.16 1.51
CA ASP A 180 -24.58 12.95 0.97
C ASP A 180 -25.11 11.71 1.70
N PRO A 181 -25.78 10.77 1.01
CA PRO A 181 -26.45 9.66 1.66
C PRO A 181 -25.51 8.79 2.50
N TYR A 182 -24.27 8.58 2.04
CA TYR A 182 -23.31 7.77 2.77
C TYR A 182 -22.85 8.46 4.05
N TYR A 183 -22.60 9.76 4.00
CA TYR A 183 -22.23 10.52 5.20
C TYR A 183 -23.38 10.62 6.19
N GLN A 184 -24.63 10.67 5.73
CA GLN A 184 -25.81 10.56 6.59
C GLN A 184 -25.87 9.18 7.29
N GLU A 185 -25.51 8.10 6.60
CA GLU A 185 -25.51 6.74 7.19
C GLU A 185 -24.45 6.54 8.27
N ILE A 186 -23.23 7.04 8.07
CA ILE A 186 -22.12 6.87 9.01
C ILE A 186 -22.05 7.97 10.08
N ALA A 187 -22.76 9.09 9.93
CA ALA A 187 -22.74 10.22 10.86
C ALA A 187 -22.94 9.84 12.34
N PRO A 188 -23.85 8.91 12.71
CA PRO A 188 -24.05 8.51 14.09
C PRO A 188 -22.80 7.95 14.78
N LEU A 189 -21.80 7.49 14.02
CA LEU A 189 -20.58 6.93 14.58
C LEU A 189 -19.63 7.99 15.15
N PHE A 190 -19.58 9.19 14.55
CA PHE A 190 -18.50 10.15 14.83
C PHE A 190 -18.85 11.63 14.62
N MET A 191 -20.00 11.99 14.05
CA MET A 191 -20.22 13.37 13.59
C MET A 191 -20.22 14.37 14.74
N LYS A 192 -20.89 14.03 15.85
CA LYS A 192 -20.94 14.85 17.06
C LYS A 192 -19.54 15.15 17.61
N SER A 193 -18.75 14.10 17.87
CA SER A 193 -17.39 14.23 18.38
C SER A 193 -16.48 14.97 17.41
N THR A 194 -16.64 14.72 16.11
CA THR A 194 -15.82 15.35 15.06
C THR A 194 -16.03 16.85 15.00
N ARG A 195 -17.28 17.34 15.11
CA ARG A 195 -17.56 18.78 15.17
C ARG A 195 -16.88 19.46 16.35
N ILE A 196 -16.98 18.84 17.53
CA ILE A 196 -16.35 19.36 18.75
C ILE A 196 -14.83 19.31 18.62
N ALA A 197 -14.28 18.22 18.09
CA ALA A 197 -12.85 18.05 17.89
C ALA A 197 -12.28 19.08 16.90
N LEU A 198 -13.03 19.45 15.85
CA LEU A 198 -12.66 20.54 14.94
C LEU A 198 -12.66 21.90 15.64
N GLN A 199 -13.71 22.21 16.41
CA GLN A 199 -13.80 23.45 17.17
C GLN A 199 -12.67 23.59 18.20
N LYS A 200 -12.23 22.48 18.78
CA LYS A 200 -11.17 22.41 19.79
C LYS A 200 -9.77 22.13 19.23
N GLU A 201 -9.63 22.03 17.90
CA GLU A 201 -8.36 21.74 17.23
C GLU A 201 -7.71 20.43 17.74
N LEU A 202 -8.52 19.40 17.97
CA LEU A 202 -8.13 18.11 18.55
C LEU A 202 -8.39 16.91 17.62
N VAL A 203 -8.58 17.15 16.31
CA VAL A 203 -8.94 16.10 15.36
C VAL A 203 -7.96 14.91 15.37
N SER A 204 -6.65 15.17 15.46
CA SER A 204 -5.60 14.14 15.46
C SER A 204 -5.56 13.28 16.72
N ALA A 205 -6.26 13.68 17.79
CA ALA A 205 -6.42 12.85 18.98
C ALA A 205 -7.43 11.71 18.76
N PHE A 206 -8.39 11.89 17.84
CA PHE A 206 -9.49 10.96 17.60
C PHE A 206 -9.41 10.27 16.24
N TRP A 207 -8.72 10.88 15.28
CA TRP A 207 -8.58 10.38 13.92
C TRP A 207 -7.14 9.99 13.59
N TYR A 208 -6.98 8.86 12.91
CA TYR A 208 -5.68 8.29 12.55
C TYR A 208 -5.70 7.83 11.09
N ARG A 209 -4.55 7.81 10.43
CA ARG A 209 -4.44 7.31 9.05
C ARG A 209 -3.23 6.40 8.91
N LEU A 210 -3.43 5.25 8.28
CA LEU A 210 -2.36 4.30 7.95
C LEU A 210 -2.76 3.45 6.73
N SER A 211 -1.90 2.52 6.33
CA SER A 211 -2.19 1.54 5.27
C SER A 211 -2.48 2.16 3.91
N GLY A 212 -1.53 2.94 3.38
CA GLY A 212 -1.68 3.60 2.08
C GLY A 212 -1.33 2.69 0.90
N SER A 213 -2.18 2.65 -0.13
CA SER A 213 -1.92 1.97 -1.40
C SER A 213 -2.40 2.85 -2.56
N SER A 214 -1.61 2.94 -3.63
CA SER A 214 -1.93 3.82 -4.76
C SER A 214 -1.81 3.11 -6.10
N VAL A 215 -2.49 3.64 -7.11
CA VAL A 215 -2.36 3.26 -8.52
C VAL A 215 -2.42 4.51 -9.39
N TRP A 216 -1.80 4.45 -10.56
CA TRP A 216 -1.87 5.49 -11.57
C TRP A 216 -3.11 5.33 -12.45
N LEU A 217 -3.99 6.34 -12.48
CA LEU A 217 -5.15 6.38 -13.37
C LEU A 217 -4.77 7.09 -14.67
N LYS A 218 -4.43 6.32 -15.70
CA LYS A 218 -3.94 6.86 -16.99
C LYS A 218 -4.94 7.74 -17.73
N ASP A 219 -6.23 7.52 -17.51
CA ASP A 219 -7.33 8.28 -18.13
C ASP A 219 -7.44 9.70 -17.55
N HIS A 220 -6.96 9.90 -16.33
CA HIS A 220 -7.03 11.17 -15.61
C HIS A 220 -5.67 11.81 -15.41
N ASN A 221 -4.58 11.06 -15.61
CA ASN A 221 -3.19 11.44 -15.33
C ASN A 221 -2.97 11.81 -13.85
N VAL A 222 -3.46 10.98 -12.94
CA VAL A 222 -3.38 11.18 -11.48
C VAL A 222 -3.07 9.87 -10.77
N HIS A 223 -2.44 9.98 -9.60
CA HIS A 223 -2.39 8.89 -8.62
C HIS A 223 -3.69 8.89 -7.81
N LEU A 224 -4.36 7.75 -7.75
CA LEU A 224 -5.41 7.50 -6.77
C LEU A 224 -4.77 6.78 -5.59
N LEU A 225 -4.83 7.38 -4.40
CA LEU A 225 -4.38 6.79 -3.15
C LEU A 225 -5.59 6.42 -2.30
N ILE A 226 -5.63 5.20 -1.79
CA ILE A 226 -6.50 4.83 -0.69
C ILE A 226 -5.69 4.61 0.58
N SER A 227 -6.31 4.86 1.73
CA SER A 227 -5.75 4.57 3.04
C SER A 227 -6.84 4.19 4.04
N ARG A 228 -6.45 3.52 5.12
CA ARG A 228 -7.31 3.27 6.27
C ARG A 228 -7.36 4.53 7.13
N PHE A 229 -8.55 5.09 7.28
CA PHE A 229 -8.81 6.24 8.14
C PHE A 229 -9.66 5.81 9.34
N LEU A 230 -9.11 5.93 10.54
CA LEU A 230 -9.68 5.37 11.75
C LEU A 230 -10.25 6.46 12.64
N TYR A 231 -11.38 6.15 13.25
CA TYR A 231 -11.96 6.94 14.32
C TYR A 231 -11.94 6.17 15.64
N SER A 232 -11.46 6.84 16.70
CA SER A 232 -11.40 6.28 18.05
C SER A 232 -11.89 7.31 19.08
N PRO A 233 -13.11 7.18 19.63
CA PRO A 233 -13.62 8.10 20.65
C PRO A 233 -12.82 8.05 21.96
N TRP A 234 -12.10 6.94 22.18
CA TRP A 234 -11.26 6.71 23.36
C TRP A 234 -9.82 7.21 23.19
N ARG A 235 -9.51 7.89 22.07
CA ARG A 235 -8.17 8.43 21.75
C ARG A 235 -7.08 7.36 21.66
N GLY A 236 -7.48 6.12 21.37
CA GLY A 236 -6.58 4.97 21.28
C GLY A 236 -6.57 4.37 19.88
N ARG A 237 -5.43 4.45 19.19
CA ARG A 237 -5.25 3.92 17.83
C ARG A 237 -5.47 2.41 17.70
N ASN A 238 -5.15 1.64 18.75
CA ASN A 238 -5.13 0.17 18.68
C ASN A 238 -6.51 -0.47 18.72
N ASN A 239 -7.52 0.27 19.18
CA ASN A 239 -8.87 -0.23 19.37
C ASN A 239 -9.88 0.79 18.80
N PRO A 240 -9.82 1.07 17.49
CA PRO A 240 -10.70 2.05 16.85
C PRO A 240 -12.17 1.60 16.95
N LYS A 241 -13.09 2.57 17.01
CA LYS A 241 -14.53 2.30 16.92
C LYS A 241 -14.89 1.88 15.50
N ALA A 242 -14.43 2.65 14.52
CA ALA A 242 -14.67 2.41 13.10
C ALA A 242 -13.45 2.76 12.24
N SER A 243 -13.37 2.14 11.08
CA SER A 243 -12.39 2.40 10.02
C SER A 243 -13.10 2.62 8.70
N PHE A 244 -12.55 3.52 7.89
CA PHE A 244 -13.07 3.90 6.60
C PHE A 244 -11.97 3.84 5.54
N VAL A 245 -12.35 3.67 4.28
CA VAL A 245 -11.41 3.81 3.16
C VAL A 245 -11.40 5.27 2.73
N LEU A 246 -10.37 6.01 3.14
CA LEU A 246 -10.14 7.38 2.67
C LEU A 246 -9.44 7.32 1.31
N ALA A 247 -10.05 7.92 0.31
CA ALA A 247 -9.46 8.12 -1.00
C ALA A 247 -9.05 9.58 -1.21
N GLN A 248 -7.86 9.74 -1.78
CA GLN A 248 -7.23 11.01 -2.13
C GLN A 248 -6.67 10.91 -3.55
N VAL A 249 -6.59 12.04 -4.24
CA VAL A 249 -6.05 12.10 -5.61
C VAL A 249 -4.84 13.01 -5.62
N PHE A 250 -3.77 12.58 -6.28
CA PHE A 250 -2.53 13.33 -6.39
C PHE A 250 -2.13 13.49 -7.85
N ASP A 251 -1.47 14.60 -8.18
CA ASP A 251 -0.84 14.75 -9.48
C ASP A 251 0.37 13.81 -9.65
N LYS A 252 0.95 13.82 -10.85
CA LYS A 252 2.18 13.08 -11.19
C LYS A 252 3.36 13.32 -10.24
N ASP A 253 3.38 14.46 -9.56
CA ASP A 253 4.46 14.85 -8.66
C ASP A 253 4.03 14.70 -7.19
N TRP A 254 3.01 13.89 -6.92
CA TRP A 254 2.50 13.60 -5.58
C TRP A 254 2.09 14.84 -4.76
N LYS A 255 1.58 15.87 -5.45
CA LYS A 255 0.86 16.96 -4.79
C LYS A 255 -0.65 16.64 -4.82
N GLU A 256 -1.30 16.77 -3.67
CA GLU A 256 -2.70 16.44 -3.50
C GLU A 256 -3.60 17.41 -4.29
N LEU A 257 -4.46 16.86 -5.14
CA LEU A 257 -5.50 17.61 -5.83
C LEU A 257 -6.68 17.83 -4.88
N LYS A 258 -6.64 18.92 -4.13
CA LYS A 258 -7.71 19.29 -3.19
C LYS A 258 -8.97 19.77 -3.93
N ASP A 259 -10.14 19.43 -3.39
CA ASP A 259 -11.44 19.81 -3.94
C ASP A 259 -11.56 19.50 -5.44
N VAL A 260 -11.25 18.25 -5.81
CA VAL A 260 -11.35 17.79 -7.19
C VAL A 260 -12.49 16.81 -7.33
N ARG A 261 -13.25 16.87 -8.42
CA ARG A 261 -14.30 15.90 -8.73
C ARG A 261 -13.87 15.02 -9.88
N LEU A 262 -13.57 13.76 -9.59
CA LEU A 262 -13.19 12.78 -10.61
C LEU A 262 -14.45 12.18 -11.21
N VAL A 263 -14.60 12.23 -12.53
CA VAL A 263 -15.65 11.54 -13.29
C VAL A 263 -15.09 10.23 -13.82
N PHE A 264 -15.78 9.12 -13.66
CA PHE A 264 -15.30 7.80 -14.08
C PHE A 264 -16.45 6.95 -14.66
N PRO A 265 -16.16 6.03 -15.60
CA PRO A 265 -17.14 5.08 -16.09
C PRO A 265 -17.69 4.21 -14.95
N THR A 266 -18.98 3.90 -14.98
CA THR A 266 -19.67 3.05 -14.00
C THR A 266 -20.64 2.10 -14.71
N ASN A 267 -21.08 1.05 -14.02
CA ASN A 267 -22.16 0.19 -14.46
C ASN A 267 -23.51 0.91 -14.53
N SER A 268 -24.35 0.44 -15.44
CA SER A 268 -25.78 0.73 -15.45
C SER A 268 -26.49 -0.14 -14.42
N LEU A 269 -27.33 0.50 -13.59
CA LEU A 269 -28.21 -0.17 -12.65
C LEU A 269 -29.64 -0.06 -13.17
N ASP A 270 -30.44 -1.11 -13.02
CA ASP A 270 -31.87 -1.12 -13.33
C ASP A 270 -32.66 -0.42 -12.22
N ASP A 271 -32.33 0.86 -12.00
CA ASP A 271 -32.93 1.71 -11.01
C ASP A 271 -32.94 3.17 -11.52
N PRO A 272 -34.12 3.81 -11.62
CA PRO A 272 -34.23 5.17 -12.16
C PRO A 272 -33.53 6.23 -11.29
N ASP A 273 -33.36 5.94 -9.99
CA ASP A 273 -32.70 6.83 -9.02
C ASP A 273 -31.21 6.53 -8.88
N ALA A 274 -30.68 5.55 -9.63
CA ALA A 274 -29.25 5.26 -9.65
C ALA A 274 -28.45 6.52 -10.03
N PRO A 275 -27.44 6.90 -9.24
CA PRO A 275 -26.67 8.09 -9.55
C PRO A 275 -25.83 7.83 -10.81
N GLY A 276 -25.70 8.86 -11.64
CA GLY A 276 -24.87 8.83 -12.84
C GLY A 276 -25.50 9.61 -13.99
N PHE A 277 -24.82 9.58 -15.13
CA PHE A 277 -25.29 10.19 -16.38
C PHE A 277 -24.66 9.49 -17.58
N GLU A 278 -25.34 9.52 -18.73
CA GLU A 278 -24.84 8.92 -19.97
C GLU A 278 -24.01 9.93 -20.78
N ALA A 279 -22.85 9.48 -21.26
CA ALA A 279 -22.00 10.19 -22.22
C ALA A 279 -21.34 9.20 -23.17
N ASP A 280 -21.35 9.48 -24.48
CA ASP A 280 -20.67 8.66 -25.49
C ASP A 280 -21.02 7.15 -25.46
N GLY A 281 -22.26 6.81 -25.08
CA GLY A 281 -22.73 5.42 -24.96
C GLY A 281 -22.27 4.68 -23.70
N GLN A 282 -21.63 5.36 -22.76
CA GLN A 282 -21.19 4.83 -21.47
C GLN A 282 -21.81 5.64 -20.32
N ARG A 283 -22.16 4.95 -19.24
CA ARG A 283 -22.62 5.59 -18.01
C ARG A 283 -21.43 6.04 -17.17
N PHE A 284 -21.51 7.24 -16.60
CA PHE A 284 -20.49 7.83 -15.74
C PHE A 284 -21.07 8.21 -14.38
N HIS A 285 -20.22 8.14 -13.36
CA HIS A 285 -20.48 8.69 -12.04
C HIS A 285 -19.29 9.57 -11.60
N SER A 286 -19.40 10.21 -10.43
CA SER A 286 -18.35 11.09 -9.94
C SER A 286 -18.29 11.20 -8.42
N TYR A 287 -17.08 11.36 -7.90
CA TYR A 287 -16.82 11.64 -6.50
C TYR A 287 -15.97 12.91 -6.34
N ARG A 288 -16.28 13.72 -5.31
CA ARG A 288 -15.39 14.79 -4.83
C ARG A 288 -14.33 14.18 -3.92
N PHE A 289 -13.07 14.57 -4.10
CA PHE A 289 -11.92 14.13 -3.31
C PHE A 289 -11.30 15.31 -2.53
N PRO A 290 -10.73 15.05 -1.35
CA PRO A 290 -10.68 13.75 -0.65
C PRO A 290 -12.07 13.27 -0.16
N ARG A 291 -12.28 11.95 -0.03
CA ARG A 291 -13.57 11.36 0.39
C ARG A 291 -13.39 10.02 1.10
N LEU A 292 -14.22 9.75 2.09
CA LEU A 292 -14.47 8.38 2.58
C LEU A 292 -15.33 7.65 1.55
N LEU A 293 -14.78 6.61 0.91
CA LEU A 293 -15.50 5.85 -0.11
C LEU A 293 -16.73 5.15 0.50
N PRO A 294 -17.87 5.09 -0.22
CA PRO A 294 -19.09 4.46 0.28
C PRO A 294 -19.00 2.93 0.22
N VAL A 295 -18.01 2.36 0.90
CA VAL A 295 -17.86 0.91 1.08
C VAL A 295 -18.86 0.46 2.14
N PRO A 296 -19.73 -0.51 1.84
CA PRO A 296 -20.69 -1.02 2.81
C PRO A 296 -19.97 -1.83 3.90
N PHE A 297 -20.42 -1.67 5.14
CA PHE A 297 -19.92 -2.46 6.27
C PHE A 297 -21.00 -2.61 7.35
N PHE A 298 -20.77 -3.57 8.26
CA PHE A 298 -21.62 -3.77 9.43
C PHE A 298 -21.51 -2.57 10.38
N ASN A 299 -22.63 -1.92 10.66
CA ASN A 299 -22.69 -0.70 11.45
C ASN A 299 -23.72 -0.84 12.57
N ASP A 300 -23.30 -0.67 13.83
CA ASP A 300 -24.18 -0.66 15.01
C ASP A 300 -24.79 0.73 15.30
N TYR A 301 -24.49 1.71 14.45
CA TYR A 301 -24.91 3.11 14.53
C TYR A 301 -24.58 3.77 15.87
N GLY A 302 -23.46 3.37 16.47
CA GLY A 302 -22.96 3.95 17.72
C GLY A 302 -23.76 3.55 18.96
N LYS A 303 -24.66 2.56 18.86
CA LYS A 303 -25.54 2.15 19.97
C LYS A 303 -24.87 1.23 20.99
N SER A 304 -23.68 0.71 20.70
CA SER A 304 -22.99 -0.25 21.57
C SER A 304 -21.49 0.02 21.68
N ASP A 305 -20.80 -0.77 22.49
CA ASP A 305 -19.33 -0.76 22.62
C ASP A 305 -18.60 -1.57 21.54
N VAL A 306 -19.29 -1.98 20.46
CA VAL A 306 -18.66 -2.71 19.33
C VAL A 306 -17.50 -1.89 18.76
N LYS A 307 -16.38 -2.56 18.48
CA LYS A 307 -15.14 -1.98 17.93
C LYS A 307 -14.82 -2.61 16.58
N TYR A 308 -13.85 -2.04 15.87
CA TYR A 308 -13.33 -2.58 14.60
C TYR A 308 -14.35 -2.64 13.46
N MET A 309 -15.37 -1.77 13.48
CA MET A 309 -16.30 -1.69 12.37
C MET A 309 -15.61 -1.15 11.11
N GLY A 310 -16.01 -1.67 9.95
CA GLY A 310 -15.57 -1.16 8.65
C GLY A 310 -14.32 -1.82 8.08
N PRO A 311 -13.90 -1.36 6.88
CA PRO A 311 -12.76 -1.91 6.16
C PRO A 311 -11.41 -1.72 6.89
N GLU A 312 -10.57 -2.75 6.86
CA GLU A 312 -9.21 -2.74 7.37
C GLU A 312 -8.17 -3.15 6.32
N ASP A 313 -6.97 -2.61 6.46
CA ASP A 313 -5.77 -2.88 5.65
C ASP A 313 -6.05 -2.92 4.12
N PRO A 314 -6.68 -1.87 3.55
CA PRO A 314 -7.11 -1.90 2.16
C PRO A 314 -5.91 -1.83 1.21
N ARG A 315 -5.91 -2.70 0.20
CA ARG A 315 -4.91 -2.78 -0.87
C ARG A 315 -5.57 -2.42 -2.19
N LEU A 316 -4.88 -1.67 -3.04
CA LEU A 316 -5.39 -1.21 -4.33
C LEU A 316 -4.67 -1.93 -5.48
N VAL A 317 -5.43 -2.46 -6.43
CA VAL A 317 -4.93 -3.01 -7.69
C VAL A 317 -5.75 -2.46 -8.85
N LEU A 318 -5.16 -2.43 -10.05
CA LEU A 318 -5.87 -2.13 -11.29
C LEU A 318 -6.24 -3.43 -11.99
N ILE A 319 -7.48 -3.49 -12.48
CA ILE A 319 -7.97 -4.55 -13.35
C ILE A 319 -8.45 -3.96 -14.68
N GLN A 320 -8.36 -4.73 -15.75
CA GLN A 320 -8.85 -4.37 -17.07
C GLN A 320 -10.22 -5.02 -17.27
N ASN A 321 -11.27 -4.24 -17.52
CA ASN A 321 -12.62 -4.79 -17.69
C ASN A 321 -12.92 -5.20 -19.14
N GLU A 322 -14.07 -5.86 -19.35
CA GLU A 322 -14.52 -6.33 -20.68
C GLU A 322 -14.74 -5.19 -21.69
N ASN A 323 -14.99 -3.97 -21.19
CA ASN A 323 -15.19 -2.78 -22.00
C ASN A 323 -13.86 -2.08 -22.38
N GLY A 324 -12.72 -2.63 -21.97
CA GLY A 324 -11.39 -2.15 -22.38
C GLY A 324 -10.84 -0.96 -21.59
N TYR A 325 -11.41 -0.63 -20.42
CA TYR A 325 -10.83 0.38 -19.51
C TYR A 325 -10.38 -0.20 -18.18
N GLU A 326 -9.47 0.53 -17.52
CA GLU A 326 -8.92 0.16 -16.22
C GLU A 326 -9.89 0.54 -15.10
N GLU A 327 -10.03 -0.34 -14.13
CA GLU A 327 -10.83 -0.13 -12.93
C GLU A 327 -9.99 -0.34 -11.68
N PRO A 328 -10.04 0.59 -10.71
CA PRO A 328 -9.46 0.38 -9.40
C PRO A 328 -10.31 -0.61 -8.58
N LEU A 329 -9.66 -1.68 -8.11
CA LEU A 329 -10.23 -2.69 -7.21
C LEU A 329 -9.51 -2.61 -5.86
N ILE A 330 -10.27 -2.42 -4.79
CA ILE A 330 -9.74 -2.53 -3.42
C ILE A 330 -9.95 -3.94 -2.87
N VAL A 331 -8.99 -4.44 -2.11
CA VAL A 331 -9.09 -5.68 -1.33
C VAL A 331 -8.83 -5.35 0.12
N PHE A 332 -9.73 -5.75 1.00
CA PHE A 332 -9.65 -5.42 2.42
C PHE A 332 -10.24 -6.55 3.26
N ASN A 333 -9.98 -6.53 4.56
CA ASN A 333 -10.71 -7.38 5.49
C ASN A 333 -11.68 -6.53 6.33
N ALA A 334 -12.77 -7.11 6.81
CA ALA A 334 -13.69 -6.43 7.73
C ALA A 334 -14.33 -7.41 8.69
N ASP A 335 -14.66 -6.94 9.90
CA ASP A 335 -15.51 -7.65 10.84
C ASP A 335 -16.98 -7.46 10.44
N HIS A 336 -17.74 -8.56 10.42
CA HIS A 336 -19.16 -8.58 10.07
C HIS A 336 -19.88 -9.72 10.77
N HIS A 337 -21.21 -9.75 10.65
CA HIS A 337 -22.11 -10.66 11.35
C HIS A 337 -22.96 -11.43 10.35
N LYS A 338 -23.09 -12.76 10.56
CA LYS A 338 -24.00 -13.61 9.80
C LYS A 338 -24.81 -14.53 10.70
N ILE A 339 -26.09 -14.69 10.37
CA ILE A 339 -26.95 -15.75 10.87
C ILE A 339 -26.47 -17.10 10.31
N VAL A 340 -26.12 -18.02 11.20
CA VAL A 340 -25.78 -19.40 10.86
C VAL A 340 -26.64 -20.37 11.66
N LYS A 341 -26.98 -21.50 11.04
CA LYS A 341 -27.68 -22.59 11.74
C LYS A 341 -26.67 -23.44 12.52
N ASP A 342 -26.97 -23.73 13.77
CA ASP A 342 -26.20 -24.69 14.56
C ASP A 342 -26.56 -26.14 14.20
N LYS A 343 -25.96 -27.11 14.91
CA LYS A 343 -26.18 -28.54 14.69
C LYS A 343 -27.63 -28.98 14.94
N ASP A 344 -28.39 -28.21 15.73
CA ASP A 344 -29.78 -28.47 16.05
C ASP A 344 -30.73 -27.68 15.13
N GLY A 345 -30.19 -26.99 14.11
CA GLY A 345 -30.94 -26.17 13.16
C GLY A 345 -31.36 -24.81 13.69
N LYS A 346 -30.92 -24.41 14.90
CA LYS A 346 -31.25 -23.11 15.50
C LYS A 346 -30.36 -22.03 14.90
N GLU A 347 -30.98 -20.93 14.53
CA GLU A 347 -30.30 -19.75 13.99
C GLU A 347 -29.55 -18.98 15.08
N GLN A 348 -28.29 -18.67 14.82
CA GLN A 348 -27.41 -17.90 15.70
C GLN A 348 -26.70 -16.83 14.90
N ASP A 349 -26.69 -15.59 15.39
CA ASP A 349 -25.82 -14.55 14.85
C ASP A 349 -24.38 -14.80 15.29
N LYS A 350 -23.45 -14.86 14.33
CA LYS A 350 -22.02 -15.06 14.58
C LYS A 350 -21.18 -14.02 13.86
N GLY A 351 -20.20 -13.48 14.59
CA GLY A 351 -19.17 -12.60 14.04
C GLY A 351 -18.10 -13.36 13.26
N PHE A 352 -17.68 -12.76 12.15
CA PHE A 352 -16.60 -13.22 11.28
C PHE A 352 -15.71 -12.05 10.90
N ARG A 353 -14.42 -12.31 10.69
CA ARG A 353 -13.53 -11.41 9.96
C ARG A 353 -13.25 -12.00 8.59
N SER A 354 -13.78 -11.39 7.54
CA SER A 354 -13.71 -11.93 6.18
C SER A 354 -12.92 -11.01 5.26
N MET A 355 -12.51 -11.55 4.11
CA MET A 355 -11.90 -10.78 3.03
C MET A 355 -13.00 -10.33 2.08
N PHE A 356 -12.85 -9.13 1.55
CA PHE A 356 -13.76 -8.50 0.61
C PHE A 356 -12.96 -7.89 -0.53
N MET A 357 -13.59 -7.76 -1.68
CA MET A 357 -13.10 -6.93 -2.77
C MET A 357 -14.17 -5.93 -3.17
N ALA A 358 -13.76 -4.73 -3.57
CA ALA A 358 -14.70 -3.71 -3.99
C ALA A 358 -14.20 -2.91 -5.19
N ARG A 359 -15.05 -2.77 -6.20
CA ARG A 359 -14.77 -2.03 -7.44
C ARG A 359 -15.24 -0.60 -7.26
N ILE A 360 -14.33 0.31 -6.93
CA ILE A 360 -14.71 1.64 -6.43
C ILE A 360 -15.39 2.55 -7.46
N PHE A 361 -15.31 2.18 -8.74
CA PHE A 361 -16.00 2.85 -9.86
C PHE A 361 -17.30 2.16 -10.27
N GLN A 362 -17.66 1.07 -9.60
CA GLN A 362 -18.88 0.33 -9.83
C GLN A 362 -19.80 0.49 -8.62
N LEU A 363 -21.10 0.59 -8.87
CA LEU A 363 -22.11 0.83 -7.86
C LEU A 363 -22.97 -0.41 -7.64
N GLN A 364 -23.50 -0.53 -6.43
CA GLN A 364 -24.56 -1.46 -6.08
C GLN A 364 -25.63 -0.74 -5.27
N LYS A 365 -26.86 -1.21 -5.35
CA LYS A 365 -27.94 -0.79 -4.47
C LYS A 365 -27.97 -1.67 -3.22
N GLY A 366 -28.05 -1.06 -2.04
CA GLY A 366 -27.99 -1.75 -0.77
C GLY A 366 -26.61 -2.32 -0.41
N LYS A 367 -26.50 -2.89 0.80
CA LYS A 367 -25.21 -3.41 1.32
C LYS A 367 -24.83 -4.81 0.83
N GLY A 368 -25.57 -5.41 -0.11
CA GLY A 368 -25.14 -6.63 -0.83
C GLY A 368 -24.77 -7.83 0.05
N GLY A 369 -25.49 -8.06 1.17
CA GLY A 369 -25.24 -9.21 2.04
C GLY A 369 -23.97 -9.14 2.90
N VAL A 370 -23.34 -7.96 2.99
CA VAL A 370 -22.25 -7.65 3.94
C VAL A 370 -22.74 -7.67 5.40
N GLU A 371 -24.04 -7.46 5.64
CA GLU A 371 -24.67 -7.62 6.94
C GLU A 371 -25.96 -8.45 6.81
N THR A 372 -26.27 -9.29 7.80
CA THR A 372 -27.51 -10.08 7.80
C THR A 372 -28.73 -9.30 8.29
N ASN A 373 -28.53 -8.28 9.13
CA ASN A 373 -29.59 -7.43 9.65
C ASN A 373 -29.57 -6.07 8.94
N VAL A 374 -29.81 -6.07 7.63
CA VAL A 374 -29.81 -4.84 6.84
C VAL A 374 -30.96 -3.95 7.28
N LYS A 375 -30.68 -2.68 7.57
CA LYS A 375 -31.76 -1.71 7.85
C LYS A 375 -32.52 -1.40 6.55
N PRO A 376 -33.87 -1.27 6.58
CA PRO A 376 -34.63 -0.88 5.41
C PRO A 376 -34.13 0.40 4.73
N LEU A 377 -33.67 1.38 5.52
CA LEU A 377 -33.14 2.65 5.01
C LEU A 377 -31.91 2.46 4.09
N THR A 378 -31.06 1.48 4.38
CA THR A 378 -29.85 1.24 3.56
C THR A 378 -30.14 0.46 2.29
N ASN A 379 -31.32 -0.15 2.14
CA ASN A 379 -31.69 -0.90 0.92
C ASN A 379 -31.84 0.00 -0.30
N GLU A 380 -32.19 1.28 -0.08
CA GLU A 380 -32.39 2.26 -1.15
C GLU A 380 -31.13 3.08 -1.45
N MET A 381 -30.06 2.88 -0.67
CA MET A 381 -28.81 3.61 -0.84
C MET A 381 -27.89 2.95 -1.87
N PHE A 382 -27.04 3.76 -2.51
CA PHE A 382 -26.02 3.28 -3.42
C PHE A 382 -24.65 3.25 -2.74
N PHE A 383 -24.00 2.10 -2.82
CA PHE A 383 -22.66 1.85 -2.29
C PHE A 383 -21.71 1.47 -3.43
N VAL A 384 -20.42 1.51 -3.14
CA VAL A 384 -19.43 0.84 -3.99
C VAL A 384 -19.75 -0.65 -4.07
N ARG A 385 -19.69 -1.22 -5.28
CA ARG A 385 -19.88 -2.65 -5.50
C ARG A 385 -18.83 -3.47 -4.75
N THR A 386 -19.26 -4.28 -3.81
CA THR A 386 -18.44 -4.94 -2.80
C THR A 386 -18.91 -6.38 -2.61
N GLU A 387 -17.98 -7.31 -2.75
CA GLU A 387 -18.24 -8.75 -2.70
C GLU A 387 -17.45 -9.38 -1.56
N GLU A 388 -18.08 -10.23 -0.75
CA GLU A 388 -17.38 -11.10 0.21
C GLU A 388 -16.67 -12.22 -0.54
N LEU A 389 -15.40 -12.50 -0.19
CA LEU A 389 -14.64 -13.59 -0.80
C LEU A 389 -14.88 -14.91 -0.07
N GLY A 390 -15.34 -15.93 -0.78
CA GLY A 390 -15.61 -17.27 -0.25
C GLY A 390 -14.96 -18.37 -1.08
N ILE A 391 -14.34 -19.37 -0.42
CA ILE A 391 -13.70 -20.50 -1.11
C ILE A 391 -14.71 -21.64 -1.25
N LYS A 392 -14.99 -22.05 -2.48
CA LYS A 392 -15.94 -23.11 -2.80
C LYS A 392 -15.57 -24.42 -2.11
N GLY A 393 -16.57 -25.05 -1.48
CA GLY A 393 -16.39 -26.33 -0.77
C GLY A 393 -15.64 -26.23 0.56
N LYS A 394 -15.30 -25.02 1.03
CA LYS A 394 -14.71 -24.79 2.36
C LYS A 394 -15.64 -23.97 3.24
N ASP A 395 -15.71 -24.32 4.52
CA ASP A 395 -16.44 -23.54 5.50
C ASP A 395 -15.81 -22.15 5.70
N ARG A 396 -16.64 -21.14 5.97
CA ARG A 396 -16.18 -19.79 6.27
C ARG A 396 -15.26 -19.83 7.52
N PRO A 397 -13.99 -19.41 7.42
CA PRO A 397 -13.14 -19.30 8.59
C PRO A 397 -13.62 -18.16 9.49
N LYS A 398 -13.46 -18.30 10.81
CA LYS A 398 -13.74 -17.19 11.75
C LYS A 398 -12.93 -15.94 11.45
N LYS A 399 -11.72 -16.10 10.90
CA LYS A 399 -10.80 -15.01 10.58
C LYS A 399 -10.02 -15.29 9.30
N ALA A 400 -10.23 -14.44 8.30
CA ALA A 400 -9.43 -14.31 7.09
C ALA A 400 -8.84 -12.89 7.04
N LYS A 401 -7.52 -12.80 6.80
CA LYS A 401 -6.79 -11.53 6.67
C LYS A 401 -5.48 -11.72 5.92
N ASN A 402 -4.88 -10.62 5.45
CA ASN A 402 -3.57 -10.58 4.79
C ASN A 402 -3.46 -11.30 3.43
N TRP A 403 -4.57 -11.51 2.72
CA TRP A 403 -4.48 -12.06 1.36
C TRP A 403 -3.84 -11.04 0.43
N THR A 404 -2.92 -11.53 -0.41
CA THR A 404 -2.13 -10.69 -1.30
C THR A 404 -2.63 -10.84 -2.73
N PRO A 405 -3.23 -9.79 -3.33
CA PRO A 405 -3.75 -9.86 -4.69
C PRO A 405 -2.64 -9.84 -5.74
N MET A 406 -2.88 -10.53 -6.85
CA MET A 406 -2.09 -10.47 -8.08
C MET A 406 -2.95 -10.74 -9.33
N ILE A 407 -2.57 -10.15 -10.46
CA ILE A 407 -3.28 -10.28 -11.74
C ILE A 407 -2.37 -10.94 -12.77
N SER A 408 -2.87 -11.98 -13.44
CA SER A 408 -2.12 -12.74 -14.45
C SER A 408 -2.22 -12.08 -15.83
N GLU A 409 -1.08 -11.67 -16.38
CA GLU A 409 -0.99 -11.09 -17.73
C GLU A 409 -1.35 -12.14 -18.78
N VAL A 410 -0.87 -13.37 -18.59
CA VAL A 410 -1.12 -14.47 -19.51
C VAL A 410 -2.62 -14.81 -19.56
N ALA A 411 -3.29 -14.82 -18.39
CA ALA A 411 -4.73 -15.04 -18.34
C ALA A 411 -5.50 -13.89 -19.01
N ARG A 412 -5.10 -12.64 -18.79
CA ARG A 412 -5.69 -11.47 -19.45
C ARG A 412 -5.63 -11.57 -20.98
N GLU A 413 -4.46 -11.92 -21.52
CA GLU A 413 -4.28 -12.12 -22.96
C GLU A 413 -5.16 -13.23 -23.51
N LYS A 414 -5.16 -14.40 -22.85
CA LYS A 414 -6.02 -15.55 -23.21
C LYS A 414 -7.51 -15.19 -23.17
N ASN A 415 -7.90 -14.22 -22.36
CA ASN A 415 -9.27 -13.73 -22.24
C ASN A 415 -9.61 -12.55 -23.17
N GLY A 416 -8.78 -12.24 -24.17
CA GLY A 416 -9.06 -11.14 -25.11
C GLY A 416 -8.77 -9.76 -24.55
N GLY A 417 -7.83 -9.66 -23.60
CA GLY A 417 -7.32 -8.40 -23.08
C GLY A 417 -8.06 -7.86 -21.86
N HIS A 418 -8.81 -8.68 -21.12
CA HIS A 418 -9.47 -8.27 -19.87
C HIS A 418 -9.36 -9.33 -18.76
N ASP A 419 -9.52 -8.89 -17.52
CA ASP A 419 -9.34 -9.69 -16.32
C ASP A 419 -10.67 -10.34 -15.89
N LYS A 420 -10.78 -11.66 -16.08
CA LYS A 420 -11.93 -12.47 -15.60
C LYS A 420 -11.74 -13.03 -14.19
N ARG A 421 -10.50 -13.06 -13.72
CA ARG A 421 -10.09 -13.71 -12.47
C ARG A 421 -9.02 -12.86 -11.77
N ILE A 422 -9.02 -12.91 -10.44
CA ILE A 422 -7.95 -12.36 -9.59
C ILE A 422 -7.37 -13.48 -8.73
N LEU A 423 -6.05 -13.51 -8.59
CA LEU A 423 -5.35 -14.49 -7.77
C LEU A 423 -5.02 -13.89 -6.41
N PHE A 424 -5.04 -14.72 -5.37
CA PHE A 424 -4.61 -14.34 -4.03
C PHE A 424 -3.62 -15.34 -3.46
N VAL A 425 -2.47 -14.84 -3.01
CA VAL A 425 -1.60 -15.59 -2.10
C VAL A 425 -2.18 -15.46 -0.70
N THR A 426 -2.67 -16.57 -0.17
CA THR A 426 -3.32 -16.62 1.16
C THR A 426 -2.34 -17.03 2.25
N GLN A 427 -1.27 -17.76 1.90
CA GLN A 427 -0.19 -18.19 2.79
C GLN A 427 1.13 -18.16 2.03
N ILE A 428 2.22 -17.69 2.66
CA ILE A 428 3.57 -17.63 2.07
C ILE A 428 4.38 -18.87 2.49
N GLU A 429 4.45 -19.12 3.80
CA GLU A 429 4.93 -20.41 4.31
C GLU A 429 3.84 -21.46 4.06
N ASN A 430 4.22 -22.62 3.50
CA ASN A 430 3.26 -23.59 2.96
C ASN A 430 2.35 -22.92 1.91
N LEU A 431 2.98 -22.42 0.85
CA LEU A 431 2.36 -21.57 -0.16
C LEU A 431 0.97 -22.07 -0.58
N ALA A 432 -0.02 -21.19 -0.48
CA ALA A 432 -1.39 -21.45 -0.89
C ALA A 432 -1.93 -20.27 -1.72
N VAL A 433 -2.47 -20.59 -2.89
CA VAL A 433 -3.00 -19.63 -3.86
C VAL A 433 -4.44 -20.01 -4.20
N ILE A 434 -5.31 -19.02 -4.15
CA ILE A 434 -6.70 -19.14 -4.62
C ILE A 434 -6.90 -18.23 -5.82
N GLU A 435 -7.89 -18.57 -6.64
CA GLU A 435 -8.38 -17.76 -7.74
C GLU A 435 -9.84 -17.41 -7.49
N CYS A 436 -10.21 -16.14 -7.67
CA CYS A 436 -11.58 -15.66 -7.48
C CYS A 436 -12.15 -15.10 -8.78
N ASP A 437 -13.45 -15.33 -9.00
CA ASP A 437 -14.21 -14.78 -10.11
C ASP A 437 -14.37 -13.26 -9.99
N LEU A 438 -14.26 -12.56 -11.12
CA LEU A 438 -14.47 -11.13 -11.22
C LEU A 438 -15.78 -10.76 -11.94
N ILE A 439 -16.39 -11.69 -12.69
CA ILE A 439 -17.44 -11.40 -13.68
C ILE A 439 -18.68 -12.26 -13.46
N ASP A 440 -18.56 -13.59 -13.58
CA ASP A 440 -19.71 -14.50 -13.63
C ASP A 440 -20.33 -14.71 -12.25
N ASN A 441 -19.47 -14.99 -11.25
CA ASN A 441 -19.88 -15.19 -9.86
C ASN A 441 -18.95 -14.42 -8.90
N PRO A 442 -18.96 -13.07 -8.95
CA PRO A 442 -17.96 -12.25 -8.25
C PRO A 442 -17.83 -12.61 -6.77
N GLY A 443 -16.59 -12.88 -6.34
CA GLY A 443 -16.27 -13.26 -4.96
C GLY A 443 -16.26 -14.75 -4.66
N GLU A 444 -16.77 -15.60 -5.58
CA GLU A 444 -16.54 -17.04 -5.51
C GLU A 444 -15.09 -17.39 -5.90
N CYS A 445 -14.42 -18.12 -5.01
CA CYS A 445 -13.02 -18.49 -5.15
C CYS A 445 -12.83 -20.01 -5.15
N VAL A 446 -11.76 -20.47 -5.81
CA VAL A 446 -11.29 -21.86 -5.80
C VAL A 446 -9.82 -21.92 -5.42
N GLU A 447 -9.41 -22.98 -4.73
CA GLU A 447 -8.00 -23.22 -4.44
C GLU A 447 -7.32 -23.79 -5.69
N VAL A 448 -6.33 -23.07 -6.22
CA VAL A 448 -5.60 -23.45 -7.44
C VAL A 448 -4.22 -24.04 -7.13
N TYR A 449 -3.71 -23.79 -5.93
CA TYR A 449 -2.47 -24.37 -5.44
C TYR A 449 -2.44 -24.33 -3.90
N SER A 450 -1.97 -25.39 -3.26
CA SER A 450 -1.86 -25.43 -1.81
C SER A 450 -0.84 -26.46 -1.36
N ARG A 451 -0.13 -26.13 -0.28
CA ARG A 451 0.71 -27.06 0.47
C ARG A 451 0.18 -27.15 1.90
N GLU A 452 0.14 -28.36 2.44
CA GLU A 452 -0.34 -28.56 3.80
C GLU A 452 0.57 -27.85 4.82
N GLY A 453 -0.05 -27.17 5.78
CA GLY A 453 0.68 -26.55 6.88
C GLY A 453 -0.09 -25.42 7.55
N LYS A 454 0.58 -24.75 8.48
CA LYS A 454 0.03 -23.61 9.21
C LYS A 454 0.54 -22.30 8.61
N VAL A 455 -0.20 -21.23 8.89
CA VAL A 455 0.21 -19.86 8.56
C VAL A 455 1.49 -19.50 9.32
N GLY A 456 2.53 -19.12 8.58
CA GLY A 456 3.84 -18.74 9.09
C GLY A 456 3.98 -17.31 9.65
N GLU A 457 5.23 -16.95 9.98
CA GLU A 457 5.61 -15.60 10.42
C GLU A 457 5.57 -14.57 9.27
N MET A 458 5.87 -15.00 8.03
CA MET A 458 5.72 -14.20 6.82
C MET A 458 4.25 -14.08 6.42
N ARG A 459 3.81 -12.85 6.18
CA ARG A 459 2.45 -12.52 5.78
C ARG A 459 2.47 -11.60 4.56
N GLY A 460 1.32 -11.47 3.89
CA GLY A 460 1.16 -10.51 2.80
C GLY A 460 1.54 -9.08 3.19
N GLY A 461 1.86 -8.24 2.21
CA GLY A 461 2.20 -6.83 2.40
C GLY A 461 1.58 -6.03 1.26
N THR A 462 2.34 -5.75 0.21
CA THR A 462 1.83 -5.14 -1.03
C THR A 462 1.08 -6.14 -1.90
N PRO A 463 0.24 -5.71 -2.85
CA PRO A 463 -0.05 -6.48 -4.06
C PRO A 463 1.23 -6.96 -4.76
N LEU A 464 1.14 -8.05 -5.51
CA LEU A 464 2.25 -8.50 -6.36
C LEU A 464 2.03 -8.02 -7.80
N LEU A 465 3.06 -7.37 -8.35
CA LEU A 465 3.08 -6.91 -9.73
C LEU A 465 3.64 -7.97 -10.65
N SER A 466 3.02 -8.14 -11.81
CA SER A 466 3.49 -9.04 -12.86
C SER A 466 4.66 -8.40 -13.61
N VAL A 467 5.84 -9.03 -13.56
CA VAL A 467 7.00 -8.62 -14.37
C VAL A 467 6.67 -8.77 -15.85
N ASN A 468 5.87 -9.77 -16.24
CA ASN A 468 5.39 -9.95 -17.60
C ASN A 468 4.63 -8.70 -18.09
N SER A 469 3.70 -8.17 -17.29
CA SER A 469 2.98 -6.94 -17.62
C SER A 469 3.91 -5.75 -17.76
N ILE A 470 4.89 -5.60 -16.86
CA ILE A 470 5.83 -4.47 -16.86
C ILE A 470 6.74 -4.48 -18.10
N LEU A 471 7.28 -5.64 -18.46
CA LEU A 471 8.09 -5.83 -19.67
C LEU A 471 7.27 -5.52 -20.93
N LYS A 472 6.05 -6.05 -21.03
CA LYS A 472 5.17 -5.83 -22.17
C LYS A 472 4.74 -4.37 -22.31
N GLN A 473 4.42 -3.68 -21.22
CA GLN A 473 4.10 -2.25 -21.22
C GLN A 473 5.30 -1.36 -21.57
N SER A 474 6.49 -1.94 -21.69
CA SER A 474 7.73 -1.26 -22.04
C SER A 474 8.30 -1.76 -23.37
N ASP A 475 7.45 -2.40 -24.18
CA ASP A 475 7.77 -2.95 -25.49
C ASP A 475 8.94 -3.94 -25.50
N VAL A 476 9.21 -4.59 -24.35
CA VAL A 476 10.23 -5.64 -24.24
C VAL A 476 9.60 -7.00 -24.61
N PRO A 477 10.17 -7.76 -25.58
CA PRO A 477 9.66 -9.07 -25.95
C PRO A 477 9.79 -10.07 -24.79
N VAL A 478 8.66 -10.42 -24.17
CA VAL A 478 8.60 -11.29 -22.99
C VAL A 478 9.24 -12.66 -23.25
N ASP A 479 9.06 -13.23 -24.44
CA ASP A 479 9.60 -14.55 -24.83
C ASP A 479 11.13 -14.60 -24.89
N ASN A 480 11.80 -13.44 -24.97
CA ASN A 480 13.26 -13.37 -24.91
C ASN A 480 13.79 -13.37 -23.47
N ILE A 481 12.92 -13.11 -22.49
CA ILE A 481 13.28 -12.87 -21.08
C ILE A 481 12.75 -13.98 -20.17
N LEU A 482 11.57 -14.53 -20.47
CA LEU A 482 10.90 -15.53 -19.65
C LEU A 482 10.72 -16.84 -20.41
N PRO A 483 10.94 -18.00 -19.75
CA PRO A 483 10.64 -19.28 -20.37
C PRO A 483 9.12 -19.41 -20.64
N PRO A 484 8.73 -20.18 -21.67
CA PRO A 484 7.32 -20.38 -22.00
C PRO A 484 6.51 -20.88 -20.80
N GLY A 485 5.32 -20.32 -20.61
CA GLY A 485 4.40 -20.71 -19.54
C GLY A 485 4.74 -20.15 -18.15
N ARG A 486 5.79 -19.33 -18.01
CA ARG A 486 6.16 -18.69 -16.74
C ARG A 486 5.61 -17.27 -16.62
N GLU A 487 5.03 -16.99 -15.45
CA GLU A 487 4.79 -15.65 -14.94
C GLU A 487 5.61 -15.40 -13.67
N VAL A 488 6.18 -14.20 -13.55
CA VAL A 488 6.94 -13.77 -12.37
C VAL A 488 6.24 -12.60 -11.70
N PHE A 489 5.95 -12.75 -10.41
CA PHE A 489 5.27 -11.78 -9.58
C PHE A 489 6.18 -11.24 -8.49
N VAL A 490 6.26 -9.93 -8.33
CA VAL A 490 7.15 -9.27 -7.37
C VAL A 490 6.35 -8.32 -6.48
N GLY A 491 6.66 -8.33 -5.18
CA GLY A 491 6.19 -7.32 -4.24
C GLY A 491 6.86 -7.51 -2.89
N PHE A 492 6.24 -6.99 -1.82
CA PHE A 492 6.82 -7.05 -0.49
C PHE A 492 5.90 -7.76 0.48
N ALA A 493 6.43 -8.81 1.09
CA ALA A 493 5.83 -9.44 2.26
C ALA A 493 6.15 -8.62 3.51
N ARG A 494 5.43 -8.89 4.61
CA ARG A 494 5.79 -8.40 5.95
C ARG A 494 6.05 -9.59 6.87
N ALA A 495 7.21 -9.61 7.49
CA ALA A 495 7.46 -10.52 8.60
C ALA A 495 6.81 -9.98 9.88
N HIS A 496 6.24 -10.85 10.69
CA HIS A 496 5.80 -10.52 12.05
C HIS A 496 6.58 -11.35 13.05
N LEU A 497 7.55 -10.73 13.72
CA LEU A 497 8.31 -11.37 14.79
C LEU A 497 7.82 -10.86 16.16
N THR A 498 7.57 -11.77 17.09
CA THR A 498 7.18 -11.42 18.47
C THR A 498 8.36 -11.56 19.41
N HIS A 499 8.50 -10.62 20.37
CA HIS A 499 9.57 -10.63 21.37
C HIS A 499 10.99 -10.78 20.78
N CYS A 500 11.24 -10.09 19.67
CA CYS A 500 12.54 -10.09 19.01
C CYS A 500 13.20 -8.72 19.21
N GLY A 501 14.49 -8.69 19.54
CA GLY A 501 15.22 -7.44 19.79
C GLY A 501 14.63 -6.69 20.98
N CYS A 502 14.00 -5.55 20.71
CA CYS A 502 13.25 -4.79 21.70
C CYS A 502 11.81 -4.53 21.23
N GLY A 503 10.90 -4.17 22.14
CA GLY A 503 9.46 -4.06 21.85
C GLY A 503 8.71 -5.40 21.89
N ILE A 504 7.38 -5.35 21.68
CA ILE A 504 6.51 -6.53 21.75
C ILE A 504 6.33 -7.23 20.39
N SER A 505 6.38 -6.46 19.31
CA SER A 505 6.22 -6.93 17.92
C SER A 505 7.12 -6.13 16.99
N PHE A 506 7.68 -6.81 15.99
CA PHE A 506 8.60 -6.25 15.02
C PHE A 506 8.15 -6.60 13.60
N TYR A 507 7.95 -5.58 12.76
CA TYR A 507 7.55 -5.73 11.36
C TYR A 507 8.53 -5.05 10.42
N ARG A 508 9.00 -5.79 9.42
CA ARG A 508 9.83 -5.26 8.32
C ARG A 508 9.39 -5.83 6.98
N PRO A 509 9.64 -5.08 5.89
CA PRO A 509 9.42 -5.57 4.54
C PRO A 509 10.47 -6.62 4.14
N ASN A 510 10.03 -7.61 3.37
CA ASN A 510 10.88 -8.53 2.63
C ASN A 510 10.46 -8.49 1.16
N LEU A 511 11.39 -8.24 0.24
CA LEU A 511 11.15 -8.45 -1.19
C LEU A 511 10.79 -9.92 -1.39
N MET A 512 9.70 -10.17 -2.12
CA MET A 512 9.17 -11.50 -2.37
C MET A 512 8.92 -11.66 -3.87
N VAL A 513 9.41 -12.77 -4.42
CA VAL A 513 9.23 -13.14 -5.82
C VAL A 513 8.53 -14.49 -5.90
N ILE A 514 7.37 -14.53 -6.53
CA ILE A 514 6.60 -15.75 -6.78
C ILE A 514 6.64 -16.06 -8.27
N THR A 515 6.93 -17.32 -8.62
CA THR A 515 6.73 -17.80 -9.99
C THR A 515 5.43 -18.58 -10.07
N LYS A 516 4.73 -18.43 -11.18
CA LYS A 516 3.62 -19.29 -11.61
C LYS A 516 4.04 -19.93 -12.93
N ASP A 517 4.12 -21.25 -12.94
CA ASP A 517 4.56 -22.03 -14.10
C ASP A 517 3.41 -22.91 -14.61
N GLU A 518 3.15 -22.85 -15.91
CA GLU A 518 2.15 -23.66 -16.63
C GLU A 518 2.79 -24.94 -17.18
N VAL A 519 2.24 -26.11 -16.83
CA VAL A 519 2.68 -27.41 -17.34
C VAL A 519 1.52 -28.11 -18.02
N THR A 520 1.67 -28.38 -19.31
CA THR A 520 0.67 -29.11 -20.10
C THR A 520 1.10 -30.54 -20.34
N LYS A 521 0.24 -31.51 -20.01
CA LYS A 521 0.47 -32.93 -20.26
C LYS A 521 -0.64 -33.51 -21.15
N ASN A 522 -0.20 -34.20 -22.20
CA ASN A 522 -1.09 -34.86 -23.16
C ASN A 522 -1.29 -36.32 -22.75
N TYR A 523 -2.52 -36.66 -22.38
CA TYR A 523 -2.98 -38.02 -22.09
C TYR A 523 -3.80 -38.54 -23.28
N GLY A 524 -3.13 -38.75 -24.42
CA GLY A 524 -3.79 -39.16 -25.67
C GLY A 524 -4.75 -38.09 -26.18
N ASN A 525 -6.06 -38.29 -25.96
CA ASN A 525 -7.13 -37.36 -26.40
C ASN A 525 -7.45 -36.26 -25.38
N LYS A 526 -6.84 -36.28 -24.19
CA LYS A 526 -7.06 -35.28 -23.13
C LYS A 526 -5.80 -34.44 -22.92
N VAL A 527 -5.94 -33.13 -22.99
CA VAL A 527 -4.89 -32.18 -22.62
C VAL A 527 -5.21 -31.65 -21.23
N GLU A 528 -4.29 -31.82 -20.28
CA GLU A 528 -4.43 -31.26 -18.94
C GLU A 528 -3.37 -30.19 -18.71
N THR A 529 -3.80 -29.03 -18.22
CA THR A 529 -2.91 -27.94 -17.82
C THR A 529 -2.90 -27.82 -16.31
N HIS A 530 -1.71 -27.84 -15.73
CA HIS A 530 -1.45 -27.72 -14.30
C HIS A 530 -0.67 -26.44 -14.03
N PHE A 531 -1.01 -25.73 -12.95
CA PHE A 531 -0.30 -24.52 -12.52
C PHE A 531 0.46 -24.78 -11.23
N PHE A 532 1.75 -24.47 -11.24
CA PHE A 532 2.62 -24.61 -10.09
C PHE A 532 3.10 -23.25 -9.61
N TYR A 533 3.10 -23.06 -8.29
CA TYR A 533 3.52 -21.82 -7.66
C TYR A 533 4.65 -22.10 -6.68
N LYS A 534 5.63 -21.20 -6.61
CA LYS A 534 6.67 -21.23 -5.58
C LYS A 534 7.10 -19.83 -5.18
N VAL A 535 7.49 -19.67 -3.91
CA VAL A 535 8.28 -18.51 -3.47
C VAL A 535 9.68 -18.74 -4.01
N SER A 536 9.95 -18.19 -5.19
CA SER A 536 11.21 -18.40 -5.90
C SER A 536 12.37 -17.70 -5.19
N HIS A 537 12.16 -16.45 -4.77
CA HIS A 537 13.14 -15.64 -4.08
C HIS A 537 12.47 -14.84 -2.97
N ILE A 538 13.18 -14.68 -1.86
CA ILE A 538 12.73 -13.85 -0.75
C ILE A 538 13.93 -13.21 -0.06
N SER A 539 13.89 -11.91 0.16
CA SER A 539 14.99 -11.20 0.79
C SER A 539 14.98 -11.38 2.31
N GLY A 540 16.10 -11.04 2.97
CA GLY A 540 16.09 -10.62 4.37
C GLY A 540 15.30 -9.33 4.58
N PHE A 541 15.34 -8.77 5.79
CA PHE A 541 14.67 -7.50 6.08
C PHE A 541 15.28 -6.35 5.29
N LEU A 542 14.42 -5.55 4.67
CA LEU A 542 14.79 -4.31 4.03
C LEU A 542 14.58 -3.16 5.02
N SER A 543 15.62 -2.38 5.31
CA SER A 543 15.45 -1.14 6.07
C SER A 543 14.80 -0.04 5.23
N LEU A 544 15.03 -0.07 3.91
CA LEU A 544 14.68 0.98 2.96
C LEU A 544 15.23 2.36 3.35
N HIS A 545 16.25 2.40 4.22
CA HIS A 545 16.71 3.62 4.90
C HIS A 545 15.58 4.43 5.54
N VAL A 546 14.51 3.76 5.98
CA VAL A 546 13.37 4.40 6.63
C VAL A 546 13.62 4.44 8.15
N PRO A 547 13.78 5.64 8.74
CA PRO A 547 13.82 5.75 10.19
C PRO A 547 12.46 5.38 10.78
N ILE A 548 12.48 4.65 11.90
CA ILE A 548 11.27 4.19 12.58
C ILE A 548 10.86 5.21 13.63
N ASP A 549 9.59 5.59 13.59
CA ASP A 549 8.99 6.42 14.62
C ASP A 549 8.56 5.55 15.81
N PRO A 550 8.59 6.06 17.05
CA PRO A 550 8.14 5.31 18.20
C PRO A 550 6.64 5.01 18.13
N TRP A 551 6.24 3.95 18.81
CA TRP A 551 4.82 3.61 18.94
C TRP A 551 4.03 4.66 19.72
N HIS A 552 4.66 5.18 20.77
CA HIS A 552 4.16 6.22 21.67
C HIS A 552 4.73 7.58 21.24
N ILE A 553 3.91 8.38 20.55
CA ILE A 553 4.34 9.66 19.96
C ILE A 553 4.79 10.66 21.04
N ASP A 554 4.22 10.56 22.25
CA ASP A 554 4.58 11.35 23.44
C ASP A 554 5.93 10.95 24.06
N LYS A 555 6.56 9.88 23.55
CA LYS A 555 7.86 9.38 24.01
C LYS A 555 8.79 9.15 22.81
N PRO A 556 9.40 10.21 22.27
CA PRO A 556 10.15 10.16 21.01
C PRO A 556 11.33 9.16 20.99
N TYR A 557 11.95 8.88 22.15
CA TYR A 557 13.04 7.90 22.30
C TYR A 557 12.58 6.46 22.55
N ALA A 558 11.31 6.26 22.89
CA ALA A 558 10.81 4.98 23.39
C ALA A 558 10.44 4.02 22.25
N ILE A 559 11.35 3.88 21.27
CA ILE A 559 11.19 3.00 20.10
C ILE A 559 11.07 1.53 20.53
N CYS A 560 11.65 1.18 21.68
CA CYS A 560 11.55 -0.16 22.27
C CYS A 560 10.30 -0.35 23.15
N GLN A 561 9.46 0.68 23.33
CA GLN A 561 8.18 0.56 24.02
C GLN A 561 7.06 0.40 22.98
N GLY A 562 6.44 -0.79 22.94
CA GLY A 562 5.32 -1.08 22.04
C GLY A 562 5.73 -1.79 20.75
N VAL A 563 5.05 -1.46 19.66
CA VAL A 563 5.22 -2.12 18.36
C VAL A 563 6.19 -1.33 17.50
N ASN A 564 7.15 -2.03 16.89
CA ASN A 564 8.07 -1.46 15.92
C ASN A 564 7.64 -1.90 14.52
N ALA A 565 6.97 -1.01 13.78
CA ALA A 565 6.34 -1.37 12.51
C ALA A 565 6.87 -0.57 11.33
N LEU A 566 7.35 -1.28 10.31
CA LEU A 566 7.48 -0.78 8.93
C LEU A 566 6.72 -1.75 8.03
N ILE A 567 5.52 -1.34 7.63
CA ILE A 567 4.57 -2.23 6.95
C ILE A 567 4.41 -1.79 5.50
N PRO A 568 4.87 -2.59 4.52
CA PRO A 568 4.60 -2.30 3.12
C PRO A 568 3.12 -2.59 2.82
N ASN A 569 2.45 -1.64 2.17
CA ASN A 569 1.01 -1.70 1.93
C ASN A 569 0.66 -1.72 0.44
N GLY A 570 1.40 -0.98 -0.38
CA GLY A 570 1.14 -0.90 -1.81
C GLY A 570 2.39 -0.61 -2.62
N VAL A 571 2.34 -0.94 -3.90
CA VAL A 571 3.29 -0.46 -4.90
C VAL A 571 2.51 0.51 -5.79
N SER A 572 2.95 1.76 -5.84
CA SER A 572 2.21 2.82 -6.54
C SER A 572 2.48 2.84 -8.04
N ASP A 573 3.73 2.58 -8.42
CA ASP A 573 4.17 2.52 -9.82
C ASP A 573 5.51 1.77 -9.90
N TRP A 574 5.78 1.12 -11.04
CA TRP A 574 7.09 0.56 -11.38
C TRP A 574 7.47 1.00 -12.79
N HIS A 575 8.36 1.99 -12.85
CA HIS A 575 8.90 2.47 -14.10
C HIS A 575 10.11 1.65 -14.50
N ILE A 576 10.19 1.26 -15.77
CA ILE A 576 11.38 0.70 -16.38
C ILE A 576 11.66 1.46 -17.68
N ASP A 577 12.94 1.72 -17.93
CA ASP A 577 13.43 2.21 -19.20
C ASP A 577 13.66 1.04 -20.18
N ALA A 578 14.33 1.32 -21.30
CA ALA A 578 14.65 0.30 -22.28
C ALA A 578 15.54 -0.78 -21.68
N LEU A 579 15.23 -2.04 -21.96
CA LEU A 579 16.08 -3.17 -21.61
C LEU A 579 17.27 -3.22 -22.57
N GLU A 580 18.46 -3.14 -22.00
CA GLU A 580 19.72 -3.22 -22.71
C GLU A 580 20.47 -4.49 -22.34
N PHE A 581 21.56 -4.74 -23.07
CA PHE A 581 22.46 -5.84 -22.82
C PHE A 581 23.89 -5.30 -22.81
N ASP A 582 24.59 -5.50 -21.69
CA ASP A 582 25.99 -5.11 -21.53
C ASP A 582 26.77 -6.24 -20.84
N ASN A 583 27.99 -6.51 -21.31
CA ASN A 583 28.95 -7.41 -20.66
C ASN A 583 28.41 -8.80 -20.25
N GLY A 584 27.50 -9.41 -21.01
CA GLY A 584 26.97 -10.74 -20.68
C GLY A 584 25.79 -10.72 -19.70
N GLN A 585 25.26 -9.53 -19.38
CA GLN A 585 24.18 -9.32 -18.42
C GLN A 585 23.05 -8.47 -19.01
N TRP A 586 21.84 -8.67 -18.48
CA TRP A 586 20.76 -7.74 -18.73
C TRP A 586 21.04 -6.43 -18.01
N SER A 587 20.72 -5.30 -18.62
CA SER A 587 20.82 -3.98 -17.98
C SER A 587 19.52 -3.23 -18.15
N VAL A 588 18.94 -2.75 -17.05
CA VAL A 588 17.73 -1.94 -17.07
C VAL A 588 17.78 -0.88 -15.98
N GLU A 589 17.42 0.35 -16.32
CA GLU A 589 17.09 1.33 -15.30
C GLU A 589 15.64 1.12 -14.86
N ASP A 590 15.46 0.69 -13.61
CA ASP A 590 14.14 0.50 -13.01
C ASP A 590 13.97 1.31 -11.74
N LYS A 591 12.76 1.83 -11.53
CA LYS A 591 12.37 2.62 -10.36
C LYS A 591 10.99 2.21 -9.86
N LEU A 592 10.92 1.73 -8.63
CA LEU A 592 9.73 1.24 -7.95
C LEU A 592 9.31 2.20 -6.84
N SER A 593 8.05 2.62 -6.82
CA SER A 593 7.48 3.44 -5.74
C SER A 593 6.71 2.56 -4.75
N ILE A 594 7.18 2.50 -3.50
CA ILE A 594 6.58 1.69 -2.42
C ILE A 594 5.88 2.60 -1.43
N ALA A 595 4.62 2.29 -1.12
CA ALA A 595 3.85 2.92 -0.05
C ALA A 595 3.84 2.03 1.21
N PHE A 596 4.07 2.62 2.37
CA PHE A 596 4.16 1.91 3.65
C PHE A 596 3.57 2.73 4.81
N SER A 597 3.35 2.05 5.94
CA SER A 597 3.05 2.68 7.22
C SER A 597 4.28 2.55 8.11
N VAL A 598 4.64 3.62 8.81
CA VAL A 598 5.55 3.56 9.95
C VAL A 598 4.69 3.57 11.20
N SER A 599 4.99 2.68 12.15
CA SER A 599 4.34 2.56 13.47
C SER A 599 2.80 2.65 13.46
N ASP A 600 2.19 2.17 12.38
CA ASP A 600 0.76 2.24 12.06
C ASP A 600 0.15 3.65 12.24
N PHE A 601 0.88 4.73 12.02
CA PHE A 601 0.37 6.09 12.28
C PHE A 601 0.48 7.05 11.10
N SER A 602 1.19 6.64 10.06
CA SER A 602 1.49 7.45 8.89
C SER A 602 1.23 6.67 7.60
N VAL A 603 1.12 7.42 6.51
CA VAL A 603 1.26 6.90 5.15
C VAL A 603 2.47 7.57 4.55
N ASP A 604 3.45 6.77 4.17
CA ASP A 604 4.73 7.22 3.65
C ASP A 604 5.04 6.49 2.33
N ARG A 605 5.98 7.06 1.59
CA ARG A 605 6.53 6.51 0.35
C ARG A 605 8.05 6.58 0.34
N VAL A 606 8.65 5.60 -0.33
CA VAL A 606 10.01 5.67 -0.87
C VAL A 606 10.00 5.19 -2.32
N GLU A 607 10.97 5.63 -3.08
CA GLU A 607 11.33 5.12 -4.40
C GLU A 607 12.61 4.30 -4.26
N VAL A 608 12.64 3.13 -4.90
CA VAL A 608 13.79 2.22 -4.92
C VAL A 608 14.20 1.98 -6.37
N LYS A 609 15.49 2.04 -6.66
CA LYS A 609 16.05 1.71 -7.97
C LYS A 609 16.78 0.37 -7.97
N GLY A 610 16.77 -0.30 -9.11
CA GLY A 610 17.61 -1.47 -9.39
C GLY A 610 17.02 -2.81 -8.94
N ILE A 611 15.74 -2.87 -8.57
CA ILE A 611 15.10 -4.14 -8.15
C ILE A 611 14.99 -5.09 -9.34
N LEU A 612 14.45 -4.63 -10.47
CA LEU A 612 14.33 -5.46 -11.66
C LEU A 612 15.71 -5.83 -12.18
N ASN A 613 16.62 -4.86 -12.23
CA ASN A 613 18.00 -5.10 -12.67
C ASN A 613 18.70 -6.17 -11.83
N ALA A 614 18.52 -6.16 -10.50
CA ALA A 614 19.05 -7.20 -9.62
C ALA A 614 18.40 -8.57 -9.88
N LEU A 615 17.08 -8.60 -10.08
CA LEU A 615 16.34 -9.84 -10.32
C LEU A 615 16.67 -10.50 -11.67
N LEU A 616 16.87 -9.69 -12.73
CA LEU A 616 17.27 -10.18 -14.05
C LEU A 616 18.64 -10.87 -14.05
N ASN A 617 19.49 -10.52 -13.08
CA ASN A 617 20.87 -10.97 -13.00
C ASN A 617 21.17 -11.82 -11.75
N VAL A 618 20.15 -12.47 -11.16
CA VAL A 618 20.37 -13.33 -9.99
C VAL A 618 21.37 -14.46 -10.29
N PRO A 619 22.35 -14.72 -9.40
CA PRO A 619 23.44 -15.66 -9.68
C PRO A 619 23.02 -17.11 -9.94
N ASP A 620 21.89 -17.56 -9.37
CA ASP A 620 21.35 -18.90 -9.58
C ASP A 620 20.70 -19.08 -10.96
N LYS A 621 20.40 -17.97 -11.65
CA LYS A 621 19.85 -17.92 -13.01
C LYS A 621 18.53 -18.68 -13.18
N SER A 622 17.77 -18.91 -12.10
CA SER A 622 16.56 -19.74 -12.14
C SER A 622 15.29 -19.01 -12.57
N LEU A 623 15.29 -17.67 -12.62
CA LEU A 623 14.10 -16.85 -12.94
C LEU A 623 13.91 -16.63 -14.44
N PHE A 624 14.94 -16.10 -15.10
CA PHE A 624 14.87 -15.51 -16.44
C PHE A 624 15.82 -16.20 -17.43
N LEU A 625 15.42 -16.17 -18.70
CA LEU A 625 16.29 -16.55 -19.81
C LEU A 625 17.52 -15.64 -19.84
N GLN A 626 18.65 -16.25 -20.15
CA GLN A 626 19.92 -15.53 -20.20
C GLN A 626 20.05 -14.77 -21.52
N PRO A 627 20.80 -13.66 -21.55
CA PRO A 627 21.06 -12.96 -22.80
C PRO A 627 21.73 -13.86 -23.85
N PRO A 628 21.56 -13.59 -25.16
CA PRO A 628 22.02 -14.48 -26.23
C PRO A 628 23.52 -14.86 -26.22
N SER A 629 24.38 -14.01 -25.67
CA SER A 629 25.83 -14.21 -25.60
C SER A 629 26.31 -14.71 -24.23
N ALA A 630 25.42 -14.86 -23.25
CA ALA A 630 25.74 -15.47 -21.97
C ALA A 630 25.86 -16.99 -22.10
N PRO A 631 26.63 -17.67 -21.23
CA PRO A 631 26.70 -19.12 -21.21
C PRO A 631 25.30 -19.74 -21.06
N PRO A 632 24.97 -20.79 -21.83
CA PRO A 632 23.66 -21.41 -21.78
C PRO A 632 23.42 -21.99 -20.38
N VAL A 633 22.20 -21.81 -19.88
CA VAL A 633 21.71 -22.41 -18.64
C VAL A 633 20.59 -23.37 -19.01
N ASP A 634 20.62 -24.57 -18.44
CA ASP A 634 19.50 -25.49 -18.57
C ASP A 634 18.32 -25.03 -17.71
N MET A 635 17.48 -24.18 -18.29
CA MET A 635 16.28 -23.67 -17.61
C MET A 635 15.28 -24.77 -17.28
N ALA A 636 15.30 -25.91 -17.98
CA ALA A 636 14.39 -27.02 -17.71
C ALA A 636 14.61 -27.60 -16.30
N ALA A 637 15.82 -27.50 -15.75
CA ALA A 637 16.13 -27.93 -14.38
C ALA A 637 15.36 -27.12 -13.30
N PHE A 638 14.88 -25.93 -13.63
CA PHE A 638 14.15 -25.05 -12.70
C PHE A 638 12.66 -24.93 -13.00
N MET A 639 12.19 -25.59 -14.07
CA MET A 639 10.79 -25.66 -14.47
C MET A 639 10.12 -26.89 -13.84
N PRO A 640 8.85 -26.79 -13.40
CA PRO A 640 8.11 -27.95 -12.95
C PRO A 640 7.89 -28.94 -14.08
N HIS A 641 7.99 -30.21 -13.75
CA HIS A 641 7.59 -31.30 -14.61
C HIS A 641 6.87 -32.39 -13.80
N LEU A 642 6.03 -33.15 -14.49
CA LEU A 642 5.20 -34.17 -13.86
C LEU A 642 5.85 -35.55 -13.97
N ASN A 643 5.72 -36.35 -12.93
CA ASN A 643 6.05 -37.78 -12.97
C ASN A 643 5.02 -38.56 -13.81
N GLU A 644 5.22 -39.88 -13.93
CA GLU A 644 4.31 -40.76 -14.69
C GLU A 644 2.86 -40.68 -14.19
N LYS A 645 2.66 -40.50 -12.88
CA LYS A 645 1.35 -40.38 -12.22
C LYS A 645 0.69 -39.01 -12.42
N GLY A 646 1.37 -38.04 -13.02
CA GLY A 646 0.83 -36.68 -13.19
C GLY A 646 1.01 -35.79 -11.96
N GLU A 647 1.83 -36.21 -10.99
CA GLU A 647 2.17 -35.40 -9.81
C GLU A 647 3.48 -34.65 -10.07
N LEU A 648 3.75 -33.56 -9.35
CA LEU A 648 5.03 -32.87 -9.39
C LEU A 648 6.18 -33.85 -9.08
N ALA A 649 7.20 -33.88 -9.94
CA ALA A 649 8.34 -34.77 -9.76
C ALA A 649 9.19 -34.35 -8.54
N LYS A 650 9.74 -35.33 -7.81
CA LYS A 650 10.40 -35.11 -6.51
C LYS A 650 11.77 -34.44 -6.62
N ASP A 651 12.37 -34.50 -7.79
CA ASP A 651 13.65 -33.90 -8.14
C ASP A 651 13.54 -32.42 -8.51
N VAL A 652 12.33 -31.89 -8.67
CA VAL A 652 12.11 -30.46 -8.93
C VAL A 652 12.28 -29.66 -7.64
N PRO A 653 13.27 -28.76 -7.55
CA PRO A 653 13.52 -27.99 -6.34
C PRO A 653 12.54 -26.83 -6.16
N GLY A 654 12.47 -26.32 -4.94
CA GLY A 654 11.88 -25.03 -4.63
C GLY A 654 10.41 -25.06 -4.20
N TYR A 655 9.90 -26.26 -3.94
CA TYR A 655 8.57 -26.50 -3.37
C TYR A 655 8.65 -26.86 -1.88
N THR A 656 9.64 -26.26 -1.19
CA THR A 656 9.91 -26.38 0.25
C THR A 656 9.69 -25.03 0.96
N ASN A 657 9.95 -24.94 2.27
CA ASN A 657 9.90 -23.66 3.01
C ASN A 657 11.31 -23.09 3.29
N THR A 658 12.36 -23.73 2.77
CA THR A 658 13.74 -23.49 3.21
C THR A 658 14.16 -22.02 3.03
N ASN A 659 13.96 -21.44 1.85
CA ASN A 659 14.32 -20.03 1.60
C ASN A 659 13.50 -19.04 2.46
N VAL A 660 12.21 -19.32 2.68
CA VAL A 660 11.34 -18.52 3.56
C VAL A 660 11.86 -18.56 5.01
N HIS A 661 12.24 -19.74 5.50
CA HIS A 661 12.86 -19.89 6.82
C HIS A 661 14.21 -19.18 6.91
N CYS A 662 15.05 -19.26 5.87
CA CYS A 662 16.31 -18.52 5.81
C CYS A 662 16.11 -17.00 5.94
N ALA A 663 15.13 -16.44 5.22
CA ALA A 663 14.79 -15.02 5.29
C ALA A 663 14.30 -14.60 6.69
N ILE A 664 13.49 -15.43 7.34
CA ILE A 664 13.03 -15.20 8.72
C ILE A 664 14.21 -15.23 9.71
N GLU A 665 15.11 -16.21 9.61
CA GLU A 665 16.27 -16.30 10.51
C GLU A 665 17.24 -15.13 10.32
N ASN A 666 17.42 -14.68 9.07
CA ASN A 666 18.13 -13.44 8.78
C ASN A 666 17.46 -12.22 9.45
N GLY A 667 16.14 -12.11 9.31
CA GLY A 667 15.34 -11.07 9.94
C GLY A 667 15.45 -11.04 11.47
N LYS A 668 15.47 -12.22 12.12
CA LYS A 668 15.70 -12.32 13.57
C LYS A 668 17.09 -11.79 13.97
N ARG A 669 18.13 -11.99 13.16
CA ARG A 669 19.46 -11.41 13.40
C ARG A 669 19.44 -9.89 13.28
N TYR A 670 18.82 -9.36 12.23
CA TYR A 670 18.65 -7.91 12.05
C TYR A 670 17.94 -7.29 13.24
N CYS A 671 16.79 -7.86 13.60
CA CYS A 671 15.94 -7.39 14.69
C CYS A 671 16.67 -7.37 16.05
N LYS A 672 17.49 -8.39 16.36
CA LYS A 672 18.33 -8.39 17.58
C LYS A 672 19.34 -7.24 17.59
N LYS A 673 20.05 -7.01 16.48
CA LYS A 673 21.01 -5.90 16.35
C LYS A 673 20.33 -4.54 16.49
N PHE A 674 19.19 -4.36 15.81
CA PHE A 674 18.39 -3.15 15.91
C PHE A 674 17.91 -2.90 17.34
N GLY A 675 17.40 -3.93 18.04
CA GLY A 675 16.98 -3.77 19.43
C GLY A 675 18.13 -3.40 20.37
N GLN A 676 19.33 -3.92 20.13
CA GLN A 676 20.52 -3.55 20.91
C GLN A 676 20.92 -2.08 20.72
N SER A 677 20.88 -1.56 19.48
CA SER A 677 21.22 -0.16 19.23
C SER A 677 20.19 0.79 19.84
N GLU A 678 18.90 0.50 19.67
CA GLU A 678 17.83 1.38 20.15
C GLU A 678 17.70 1.41 21.67
N LEU A 679 18.00 0.32 22.37
CA LEU A 679 18.00 0.29 23.84
C LEU A 679 19.06 1.23 24.46
N VAL A 680 20.21 1.39 23.81
CA VAL A 680 21.26 2.32 24.27
C VAL A 680 20.75 3.75 24.21
N ILE A 681 20.12 4.12 23.10
CA ILE A 681 19.54 5.46 22.91
C ILE A 681 18.42 5.73 23.90
N GLU A 682 17.54 4.75 24.15
CA GLU A 682 16.47 4.91 25.14
C GLU A 682 17.00 5.10 26.56
N ASP A 683 18.07 4.39 26.95
CA ASP A 683 18.68 4.53 28.29
C ASP A 683 19.36 5.90 28.48
N GLU A 684 20.06 6.39 27.45
CA GLU A 684 20.69 7.72 27.45
C GLU A 684 19.68 8.86 27.71
N HIS A 685 18.43 8.69 27.29
CA HIS A 685 17.39 9.72 27.35
C HIS A 685 16.26 9.39 28.32
N ARG A 686 16.46 8.39 29.18
CA ARG A 686 15.45 7.90 30.14
C ARG A 686 14.99 8.96 31.15
N HIS A 687 15.81 9.98 31.40
CA HIS A 687 15.55 11.06 32.36
C HIS A 687 15.01 12.34 31.72
N GLU A 688 14.73 12.37 30.42
CA GLU A 688 14.13 13.55 29.80
C GLU A 688 12.69 13.77 30.27
N ASP A 689 12.41 14.97 30.78
CA ASP A 689 11.10 15.34 31.33
C ASP A 689 10.15 15.83 30.22
N THR A 690 9.14 15.01 29.90
CA THR A 690 8.06 15.35 28.96
C THR A 690 6.74 15.74 29.66
N SER A 691 6.75 15.91 30.98
CA SER A 691 5.54 16.14 31.79
C SER A 691 4.76 17.40 31.40
N MET A 692 5.46 18.46 30.99
CA MET A 692 4.84 19.71 30.54
C MET A 692 3.98 19.51 29.29
N TYR A 693 4.43 18.68 28.33
CA TYR A 693 3.68 18.44 27.09
C TYR A 693 2.41 17.63 27.34
N LYS A 694 2.52 16.64 28.22
CA LYS A 694 1.37 15.84 28.68
C LYS A 694 0.33 16.71 29.37
N ALA A 695 0.75 17.64 30.24
CA ALA A 695 -0.18 18.53 30.94
C ALA A 695 -1.00 19.42 29.98
N VAL A 696 -0.38 19.94 28.91
CA VAL A 696 -1.08 20.75 27.90
C VAL A 696 -2.08 19.92 27.10
N TYR A 697 -1.68 18.72 26.66
CA TYR A 697 -2.59 17.79 25.97
C TYR A 697 -3.79 17.42 26.85
N ASP A 698 -3.54 17.05 28.12
CA ASP A 698 -4.57 16.69 29.09
C ASP A 698 -5.55 17.85 29.34
N SER A 699 -5.05 19.10 29.35
CA SER A 699 -5.88 20.31 29.46
C SER A 699 -6.84 20.46 28.28
N LYS A 700 -6.35 20.36 27.04
CA LYS A 700 -7.22 20.47 25.84
C LYS A 700 -8.25 19.33 25.80
N VAL A 701 -7.82 18.12 26.16
CA VAL A 701 -8.71 16.96 26.30
C VAL A 701 -9.83 17.23 27.29
N LYS A 702 -9.53 17.84 28.45
CA LYS A 702 -10.54 18.20 29.44
C LYS A 702 -11.56 19.19 28.89
N GLU A 703 -11.12 20.20 28.13
CA GLU A 703 -12.04 21.14 27.48
C GLU A 703 -12.96 20.46 26.46
N TYR A 704 -12.44 19.48 25.71
CA TYR A 704 -13.24 18.66 24.81
C TYR A 704 -14.27 17.84 25.58
N ASP A 705 -13.86 17.16 26.65
CA ASP A 705 -14.75 16.30 27.46
C ASP A 705 -15.86 17.13 28.17
N GLU A 706 -15.58 18.38 28.54
CA GLU A 706 -16.58 19.34 29.02
C GLU A 706 -17.55 19.79 27.92
N ALA A 707 -17.05 20.17 26.74
CA ALA A 707 -17.89 20.56 25.61
C ALA A 707 -18.79 19.40 25.14
N TYR A 708 -18.27 18.18 25.11
CA TYR A 708 -19.02 16.98 24.73
C TYR A 708 -20.18 16.69 25.68
N ARG A 709 -19.97 16.82 27.00
CA ARG A 709 -21.05 16.65 27.99
C ARG A 709 -22.12 17.72 27.90
N ASN A 710 -21.74 18.99 27.72
CA ASN A 710 -22.72 20.08 27.62
C ASN A 710 -23.68 19.90 26.43
N THR A 711 -23.21 19.29 25.33
CA THR A 711 -24.07 18.93 24.20
C THR A 711 -24.97 17.71 24.41
N GLU A 712 -24.81 16.95 25.51
CA GLU A 712 -25.76 15.90 25.92
C GLU A 712 -26.93 16.46 26.74
N ASP A 713 -26.67 17.53 27.51
CA ASP A 713 -27.68 18.20 28.33
C ASP A 713 -28.60 19.13 27.51
N GLU A 714 -28.10 19.64 26.37
CA GLU A 714 -28.90 20.34 25.37
C GLU A 714 -29.56 19.33 24.40
N GLN A 715 -30.80 18.91 24.68
CA GLN A 715 -31.65 18.29 23.65
C GLN A 715 -32.02 19.34 22.58
N GLY A 716 -31.07 19.66 21.71
CA GLY A 716 -31.16 20.57 20.55
C GLY A 716 -30.68 19.89 19.26
N PRO A 717 -30.82 20.53 18.08
CA PRO A 717 -31.26 19.96 16.80
C PRO A 717 -30.24 19.06 16.05
N PHE A 718 -29.24 18.53 16.76
CA PHE A 718 -28.19 17.67 16.19
C PHE A 718 -28.51 16.17 16.28
N TYR A 719 -29.77 15.82 16.56
CA TYR A 719 -30.33 14.47 16.50
C TYR A 719 -31.22 14.28 15.28
#